data_AF-A0A499UVV1-F1
#
_entry.id   AF-A0A499UVV1-F1
#
_cell.length_a   1.000
_cell.length_b   1.000
_cell.length_c   1.000
_cell.angle_alpha   90.00
_cell.angle_beta   90.00
_cell.angle_gamma   90.00
#
_symmetry.space_group_name_H-M   'P 1'
#
loop_
_entity.id
_entity.type
_entity.pdbx_description
1 polymer ?
#
loop_
_entity_poly.entity_id
_entity_poly.type
_entity_poly.pdbx_seq_one_letter_code
_entity_poly.pdbx_strand_id
1 'polypeptide(L)'
;MHSRDLAALRDRAEHAAADALAWIVPPPPDGPAAKGSSDGVDTEAPSGGTGSDGACDSPAAGRASDGTRSPADADPASLDRFIAELDELEAALAAAVPDGDALLCTVRARLGGLYAERYRHHPTDDDRSRGLRVLRAARARGALDPSDERASTLHLVRLLLTPGMTAGWDGTLPRLLESFDVGRQVVVGEPGLTADLTELRGLLTDLLPTLPEDVAEPLSWAAEALERVPAAARSGDFEQMATLAAQLAERMPNGNSPLIQALCGMATEFATAAAGGGDEADRLAELSAEETALTFAQAALMLELEVPGTIRTEDLEALVNEVSKGPAGEEAETAMRAAMSRMAHGVRTGDADRLAEAAELIGTAAGTGSGRVDWMAGVISPGLLTAANILGGNLTDRDQARARLDALFGPASAVFESAHATGPGAEGLRLCSRSMHLQLRLNEALDERDAETVEELLDELLDLLEEAGENSEWQFLVLFLLGQAQLSLATLDGGIPALRAGVAYFEEAANHPRLPTFARPLMDAQCAPLLALFSMIEPDPVRVSEAVTRARRALDGPASTPDQRVWIRQGIGMALLTVHRSTGDHTALEDAVGELEQARRELTERTSPAIRQKLLWELAEAYRLRDDRERDDTSAAVATAHASLWVLAEDVLLQLGAEHGLEVARAGASRGLLAAHWAAVDGRIEEAVASLENGRGLVLRAAAAAAGVPEQLAARGEAELAEQWRTAVRDLPLQAAPSGGGLAPGAGGGTPDEVRSALTRVMSAGSAPGVEIPSRLRRRALDVLRRDSGEAPLRGLLGAPGIGELREGLRATGTDALVYLVPGQDTADGVAVLVRSAGEPTALALPGLGAPGREPLERYLDAGARRSAVSERGMDAHAEAHRHWEAALEGLSDWAGPAVLAPVLDALGARAEDRREKREDGPKQHDAPVRLVLVPCGNLGAVPWHAARLPGPRAGARRPYAYACEDAVISYAASGGEFLRAARRARVPASERAVLVADPSGDLTWAQDEVSALRTAYYPTALLYGWHEDASENALGTPEDVLSHLPGSPAAPAASLLHLVVHGLAGLRPTDSALHLAGPNPEDVPDLEDATGPEAAPDPGRLTVTRILDVPAGERAATGPLIVLSACETDLSSRDHDEALTPTTALLARGATDVVGSRWKVSDSASAALMVVFHHHLTVAGLAPPDALRAAQLWMLDHDRHPVPGLTGLLLAETQSDTGSLARIVSWAGFIHQGNPAPHAPAEGRQP
;
A
#
# COMPACT_ATOMS: atom_id res chain seq x y z
N MET A 1 -44.67 -69.08 -23.61
CA MET A 1 -45.39 -68.08 -24.42
C MET A 1 -45.91 -68.72 -25.71
N HIS A 2 -47.07 -68.31 -26.22
CA HIS A 2 -47.48 -68.70 -27.57
C HIS A 2 -46.54 -68.05 -28.59
N SER A 3 -46.31 -68.68 -29.76
CA SER A 3 -45.44 -68.13 -30.83
C SER A 3 -45.81 -66.69 -31.25
N ARG A 4 -47.10 -66.30 -31.12
CA ARG A 4 -47.57 -64.92 -31.35
C ARG A 4 -47.16 -63.94 -30.25
N ASP A 5 -47.14 -64.34 -28.99
CA ASP A 5 -46.74 -63.47 -27.88
C ASP A 5 -45.23 -63.20 -27.92
N LEU A 6 -44.43 -64.19 -28.37
CA LEU A 6 -42.99 -64.03 -28.53
C LEU A 6 -42.65 -63.09 -29.68
N ALA A 7 -43.36 -63.17 -30.81
CA ALA A 7 -43.17 -62.24 -31.92
C ALA A 7 -43.51 -60.79 -31.52
N ALA A 8 -44.60 -60.58 -30.76
CA ALA A 8 -44.96 -59.25 -30.26
C ALA A 8 -43.96 -58.71 -29.23
N LEU A 9 -43.42 -59.58 -28.36
CA LEU A 9 -42.37 -59.20 -27.40
C LEU A 9 -41.06 -58.81 -28.12
N ARG A 10 -40.64 -59.58 -29.13
CA ARG A 10 -39.44 -59.27 -29.93
C ARG A 10 -39.58 -57.96 -30.69
N ASP A 11 -40.71 -57.74 -31.35
CA ASP A 11 -40.98 -56.51 -32.09
C ASP A 11 -40.94 -55.27 -31.17
N ARG A 12 -41.56 -55.37 -29.99
CA ARG A 12 -41.52 -54.30 -28.99
C ARG A 12 -40.11 -54.05 -28.45
N ALA A 13 -39.33 -55.10 -28.23
CA ALA A 13 -37.95 -54.98 -27.77
C ALA A 13 -37.00 -54.42 -28.83
N GLU A 14 -37.18 -54.77 -30.11
CA GLU A 14 -36.42 -54.19 -31.24
C GLU A 14 -36.65 -52.69 -31.36
N HIS A 15 -37.92 -52.24 -31.27
CA HIS A 15 -38.24 -50.81 -31.32
C HIS A 15 -37.68 -50.04 -30.11
N ALA A 16 -37.87 -50.56 -28.89
CA ALA A 16 -37.36 -49.91 -27.68
C ALA A 16 -35.81 -49.83 -27.66
N ALA A 17 -35.13 -50.88 -28.12
CA ALA A 17 -33.66 -50.89 -28.23
C ALA A 17 -33.14 -49.92 -29.31
N ALA A 18 -33.88 -49.73 -30.41
CA ALA A 18 -33.56 -48.74 -31.43
C ALA A 18 -33.76 -47.30 -30.94
N ASP A 19 -34.84 -47.04 -30.20
CA ASP A 19 -35.11 -45.71 -29.64
C ASP A 19 -34.08 -45.31 -28.57
N ALA A 20 -33.64 -46.28 -27.75
CA ALA A 20 -32.60 -46.05 -26.74
C ALA A 20 -31.20 -45.80 -27.34
N LEU A 21 -30.93 -46.26 -28.57
CA LEU A 21 -29.64 -46.05 -29.24
C LEU A 21 -29.28 -44.57 -29.38
N ALA A 22 -30.28 -43.70 -29.59
CA ALA A 22 -30.10 -42.27 -29.73
C ALA A 22 -29.54 -41.57 -28.47
N TRP A 23 -29.61 -42.23 -27.30
CA TRP A 23 -29.14 -41.70 -26.02
C TRP A 23 -27.71 -42.09 -25.66
N ILE A 24 -27.17 -43.14 -26.28
CA ILE A 24 -25.93 -43.79 -25.84
C ILE A 24 -24.79 -43.72 -26.86
N VAL A 25 -25.06 -43.29 -28.10
CA VAL A 25 -24.05 -43.16 -29.16
C VAL A 25 -23.44 -41.76 -29.14
N PRO A 26 -22.12 -41.61 -28.98
CA PRO A 26 -21.45 -40.32 -29.16
C PRO A 26 -21.45 -39.91 -30.65
N PRO A 27 -21.49 -38.61 -30.99
CA PRO A 27 -21.37 -38.16 -32.38
C PRO A 27 -20.05 -38.67 -33.00
N PRO A 28 -20.02 -38.94 -34.32
CA PRO A 28 -18.81 -39.42 -34.98
C PRO A 28 -17.67 -38.38 -34.88
N PRO A 29 -16.40 -38.81 -34.83
CA PRO A 29 -15.27 -37.88 -34.88
C PRO A 29 -15.22 -37.21 -36.25
N ASP A 30 -15.23 -35.87 -36.27
CA ASP A 30 -15.06 -35.10 -37.50
C ASP A 30 -13.71 -35.46 -38.17
N GLY A 31 -13.78 -35.84 -39.45
CA GLY A 31 -12.60 -35.99 -40.31
C GLY A 31 -11.89 -34.63 -40.51
N PRO A 32 -10.60 -34.63 -40.91
CA PRO A 32 -9.76 -33.45 -40.84
C PRO A 32 -10.31 -32.33 -41.72
N ALA A 33 -10.61 -31.19 -41.10
CA ALA A 33 -10.91 -29.94 -41.79
C ALA A 33 -9.75 -29.61 -42.73
N ALA A 34 -10.06 -29.55 -44.03
CA ALA A 34 -9.14 -29.08 -45.05
C ALA A 34 -8.76 -27.62 -44.74
N LYS A 35 -7.45 -27.37 -44.66
CA LYS A 35 -6.83 -26.05 -44.69
C LYS A 35 -7.46 -25.19 -45.80
N GLY A 36 -7.98 -24.03 -45.40
CA GLY A 36 -8.32 -22.93 -46.30
C GLY A 36 -7.92 -21.62 -45.65
N SER A 37 -6.65 -21.23 -45.83
CA SER A 37 -6.21 -19.85 -45.65
C SER A 37 -6.62 -19.03 -46.87
N SER A 38 -7.30 -17.90 -46.68
CA SER A 38 -7.00 -16.64 -47.38
C SER A 38 -7.91 -15.52 -46.88
N ASP A 39 -7.29 -14.50 -46.31
CA ASP A 39 -7.53 -13.07 -46.45
C ASP A 39 -8.82 -12.60 -47.16
N GLY A 40 -9.49 -11.63 -46.54
CA GLY A 40 -10.51 -10.82 -47.20
C GLY A 40 -11.34 -9.97 -46.24
N VAL A 41 -10.83 -8.77 -45.98
CA VAL A 41 -11.49 -7.64 -45.29
C VAL A 41 -12.80 -7.23 -45.98
N ASP A 42 -13.85 -6.94 -45.20
CA ASP A 42 -14.77 -5.77 -45.31
C ASP A 42 -16.09 -6.05 -44.53
N THR A 43 -16.24 -5.48 -43.31
CA THR A 43 -16.95 -4.21 -43.00
C THR A 43 -18.48 -4.26 -43.18
N GLU A 44 -19.21 -4.37 -42.06
CA GLU A 44 -20.11 -3.34 -41.49
C GLU A 44 -21.14 -3.93 -40.51
N ALA A 45 -21.16 -3.36 -39.31
CA ALA A 45 -22.18 -3.47 -38.25
C ALA A 45 -23.42 -2.57 -38.60
N PRO A 46 -24.40 -2.26 -37.72
CA PRO A 46 -24.56 -2.61 -36.29
C PRO A 46 -26.01 -2.86 -35.79
N SER A 47 -26.12 -3.08 -34.48
CA SER A 47 -27.27 -2.84 -33.56
C SER A 47 -28.43 -3.86 -33.59
N GLY A 48 -29.08 -4.25 -32.50
CA GLY A 48 -29.06 -3.86 -31.08
C GLY A 48 -30.40 -4.30 -30.43
N GLY A 49 -30.41 -4.56 -29.12
CA GLY A 49 -31.60 -4.36 -28.26
C GLY A 49 -32.55 -5.54 -27.98
N THR A 50 -32.45 -6.08 -26.76
CA THR A 50 -33.51 -6.20 -25.73
C THR A 50 -34.95 -6.66 -26.06
N GLY A 51 -35.47 -7.63 -25.28
CA GLY A 51 -36.77 -7.47 -24.59
C GLY A 51 -37.96 -8.38 -24.97
N SER A 52 -38.30 -9.30 -24.05
CA SER A 52 -39.61 -9.78 -23.56
C SER A 52 -40.86 -10.03 -24.46
N ASP A 53 -41.49 -11.19 -24.18
CA ASP A 53 -42.93 -11.52 -24.09
C ASP A 53 -43.87 -11.47 -25.32
N GLY A 54 -44.55 -12.60 -25.56
CA GLY A 54 -45.78 -12.67 -26.34
C GLY A 54 -46.19 -14.10 -26.73
N ALA A 55 -47.13 -14.70 -26.00
CA ALA A 55 -47.75 -15.99 -26.30
C ALA A 55 -49.00 -15.86 -27.21
N CYS A 56 -49.12 -16.68 -28.26
CA CYS A 56 -50.26 -17.57 -28.59
C CYS A 56 -50.29 -18.05 -30.06
N ASP A 57 -50.92 -19.22 -30.22
CA ASP A 57 -51.50 -19.84 -31.43
C ASP A 57 -50.68 -20.87 -32.24
N SER A 58 -50.99 -22.15 -32.00
CA SER A 58 -50.94 -23.28 -32.95
C SER A 58 -52.20 -23.27 -33.86
N PRO A 59 -52.35 -24.10 -34.94
CA PRO A 59 -51.57 -25.29 -35.32
C PRO A 59 -51.27 -25.47 -36.84
N ALA A 60 -50.49 -26.52 -37.13
CA ALA A 60 -50.53 -27.40 -38.32
C ALA A 60 -49.30 -27.42 -39.26
N ALA A 61 -48.53 -28.50 -39.08
CA ALA A 61 -48.02 -29.41 -40.12
C ALA A 61 -47.01 -28.90 -41.15
N GLY A 62 -45.73 -29.04 -40.79
CA GLY A 62 -44.64 -29.35 -41.72
C GLY A 62 -43.58 -30.17 -40.96
N ARG A 63 -43.51 -31.48 -41.20
CA ARG A 63 -42.42 -32.33 -40.69
C ARG A 63 -41.11 -31.87 -41.33
N ALA A 64 -40.42 -30.93 -40.68
CA ALA A 64 -39.01 -30.68 -40.91
C ALA A 64 -38.22 -31.59 -39.96
N SER A 65 -37.18 -32.24 -40.49
CA SER A 65 -36.18 -32.98 -39.73
C SER A 65 -35.53 -32.03 -38.73
N ASP A 66 -35.94 -32.13 -37.47
CA ASP A 66 -35.37 -31.32 -36.41
C ASP A 66 -33.93 -31.76 -36.16
N GLY A 67 -33.06 -30.76 -36.12
CA GLY A 67 -31.63 -30.93 -35.96
C GLY A 67 -31.29 -31.69 -34.68
N THR A 68 -30.22 -32.47 -34.77
CA THR A 68 -29.56 -33.19 -33.67
C THR A 68 -29.32 -32.25 -32.49
N ARG A 69 -30.25 -32.25 -31.52
CA ARG A 69 -29.98 -31.76 -30.16
C ARG A 69 -28.85 -32.61 -29.59
N SER A 70 -27.82 -31.95 -29.07
CA SER A 70 -26.77 -32.62 -28.33
C SER A 70 -27.37 -33.28 -27.07
N PRO A 71 -26.97 -34.49 -26.67
CA PRO A 71 -27.49 -35.19 -25.49
C PRO A 71 -27.34 -34.43 -24.15
N ALA A 72 -26.58 -33.33 -24.15
CA ALA A 72 -26.32 -32.51 -22.96
C ALA A 72 -27.53 -31.72 -22.43
N ASP A 73 -28.58 -31.51 -23.25
CA ASP A 73 -29.78 -30.71 -22.88
C ASP A 73 -31.05 -31.56 -22.66
N ALA A 74 -30.92 -32.88 -22.48
CA ALA A 74 -32.07 -33.79 -22.46
C ALA A 74 -32.67 -34.01 -21.05
N ASP A 75 -34.00 -34.11 -20.96
CA ASP A 75 -34.81 -34.25 -19.73
C ASP A 75 -34.51 -35.57 -18.96
N PRO A 76 -34.07 -35.52 -17.69
CA PRO A 76 -33.80 -36.71 -16.85
C PRO A 76 -34.96 -37.70 -16.77
N ALA A 77 -36.21 -37.22 -16.81
CA ALA A 77 -37.40 -38.07 -16.75
C ALA A 77 -37.54 -38.98 -17.99
N SER A 78 -36.99 -38.57 -19.13
CA SER A 78 -37.00 -39.38 -20.36
C SER A 78 -36.02 -40.54 -20.30
N LEU A 79 -34.84 -40.34 -19.70
CA LEU A 79 -33.83 -41.38 -19.48
C LEU A 79 -34.37 -42.49 -18.55
N ASP A 80 -34.99 -42.09 -17.44
CA ASP A 80 -35.58 -43.03 -16.48
C ASP A 80 -36.70 -43.89 -17.08
N ARG A 81 -37.52 -43.29 -17.97
CA ARG A 81 -38.56 -44.01 -18.69
C ARG A 81 -37.99 -45.09 -19.62
N PHE A 82 -36.92 -44.78 -20.36
CA PHE A 82 -36.27 -45.76 -21.25
C PHE A 82 -35.58 -46.87 -20.46
N ILE A 83 -34.96 -46.55 -19.32
CA ILE A 83 -34.38 -47.55 -18.41
C ILE A 83 -35.48 -48.50 -17.92
N ALA A 84 -36.61 -47.98 -17.42
CA ALA A 84 -37.70 -48.81 -16.92
C ALA A 84 -38.32 -49.70 -18.00
N GLU A 85 -38.53 -49.17 -19.20
CA GLU A 85 -39.09 -49.92 -20.33
C GLU A 85 -38.15 -51.05 -20.78
N LEU A 86 -36.84 -50.79 -20.88
CA LEU A 86 -35.87 -51.80 -21.27
C LEU A 86 -35.56 -52.81 -20.15
N ASP A 87 -35.62 -52.44 -18.87
CA ASP A 87 -35.52 -53.37 -17.72
C ASP A 87 -36.67 -54.40 -17.78
N GLU A 88 -37.90 -53.94 -18.03
CA GLU A 88 -39.07 -54.84 -18.16
C GLU A 88 -38.92 -55.79 -19.37
N LEU A 89 -38.45 -55.27 -20.51
CA LEU A 89 -38.28 -56.03 -21.74
C LEU A 89 -37.11 -57.02 -21.65
N GLU A 90 -36.02 -56.66 -20.98
CA GLU A 90 -34.89 -57.55 -20.71
C GLU A 90 -35.35 -58.74 -19.86
N ALA A 91 -36.06 -58.50 -18.76
CA ALA A 91 -36.54 -59.56 -17.88
C ALA A 91 -37.53 -60.51 -18.59
N ALA A 92 -38.43 -59.94 -19.39
CA ALA A 92 -39.40 -60.72 -20.17
C ALA A 92 -38.74 -61.55 -21.28
N LEU A 93 -37.73 -61.00 -21.97
CA LEU A 93 -36.97 -61.72 -22.99
C LEU A 93 -36.07 -62.79 -22.38
N ALA A 94 -35.35 -62.50 -21.30
CA ALA A 94 -34.49 -63.45 -20.60
C ALA A 94 -35.25 -64.70 -20.12
N ALA A 95 -36.54 -64.55 -19.77
CA ALA A 95 -37.40 -65.68 -19.41
C ALA A 95 -37.93 -66.47 -20.63
N ALA A 96 -37.88 -65.91 -21.84
CA ALA A 96 -38.55 -66.42 -23.03
C ALA A 96 -37.62 -66.92 -24.13
N VAL A 97 -36.37 -66.45 -24.19
CA VAL A 97 -35.35 -66.84 -25.18
C VAL A 97 -34.06 -67.29 -24.49
N PRO A 98 -33.22 -68.12 -25.12
CA PRO A 98 -31.91 -68.48 -24.57
C PRO A 98 -31.04 -67.24 -24.36
N ASP A 99 -30.18 -67.26 -23.35
CA ASP A 99 -29.29 -66.14 -22.99
C ASP A 99 -28.34 -65.66 -24.11
N GLY A 100 -28.13 -66.46 -25.16
CA GLY A 100 -27.31 -66.11 -26.33
C GLY A 100 -28.11 -65.58 -27.53
N ASP A 101 -29.40 -65.28 -27.36
CA ASP A 101 -30.21 -64.66 -28.43
C ASP A 101 -29.70 -63.24 -28.74
N ALA A 102 -29.44 -62.97 -30.02
CA ALA A 102 -28.86 -61.70 -30.46
C ALA A 102 -29.68 -60.47 -30.01
N LEU A 103 -31.02 -60.57 -30.02
CA LEU A 103 -31.89 -59.48 -29.60
C LEU A 103 -31.81 -59.24 -28.08
N LEU A 104 -31.74 -60.30 -27.28
CA LEU A 104 -31.55 -60.18 -25.84
C LEU A 104 -30.18 -59.56 -25.50
N CYS A 105 -29.12 -59.96 -26.22
CA CYS A 105 -27.80 -59.34 -26.09
C CYS A 105 -27.83 -57.84 -26.45
N THR A 106 -28.47 -57.46 -27.55
CA THR A 106 -28.61 -56.04 -27.95
C THR A 106 -29.42 -55.25 -26.91
N VAL A 107 -30.55 -55.78 -26.42
CA VAL A 107 -31.36 -55.13 -25.37
C VAL A 107 -30.53 -54.91 -24.10
N ARG A 108 -29.77 -55.91 -23.66
CA ARG A 108 -28.84 -55.81 -22.51
C ARG A 108 -27.74 -54.77 -22.74
N ALA A 109 -27.19 -54.69 -23.96
CA ALA A 109 -26.20 -53.69 -24.33
C ALA A 109 -26.76 -52.25 -24.27
N ARG A 110 -27.98 -52.03 -24.76
CA ARG A 110 -28.65 -50.71 -24.72
C ARG A 110 -29.02 -50.29 -23.32
N LEU A 111 -29.66 -51.19 -22.57
CA LEU A 111 -30.02 -50.98 -21.17
C LEU A 111 -28.77 -50.64 -20.33
N GLY A 112 -27.69 -51.39 -20.55
CA GLY A 112 -26.39 -51.13 -19.96
C GLY A 112 -25.79 -49.76 -20.30
N GLY A 113 -25.90 -49.33 -21.56
CA GLY A 113 -25.49 -48.01 -21.99
C GLY A 113 -26.29 -46.88 -21.32
N LEU A 114 -27.59 -47.06 -21.12
CA LEU A 114 -28.42 -46.08 -20.40
C LEU A 114 -28.06 -45.99 -18.92
N TYR A 115 -27.79 -47.12 -18.26
CA TYR A 115 -27.25 -47.12 -16.89
C TYR A 115 -25.89 -46.42 -16.82
N ALA A 116 -25.00 -46.63 -17.80
CA ALA A 116 -23.72 -45.93 -17.88
C ALA A 116 -23.86 -44.41 -18.08
N GLU A 117 -24.86 -43.98 -18.86
CA GLU A 117 -25.15 -42.56 -19.09
C GLU A 117 -25.79 -41.91 -17.86
N ARG A 118 -26.68 -42.60 -17.15
CA ARG A 118 -27.23 -42.10 -15.87
C ARG A 118 -26.15 -42.01 -14.80
N TYR A 119 -25.31 -43.05 -14.68
CA TYR A 119 -24.18 -43.09 -13.76
C TYR A 119 -23.17 -41.97 -14.01
N ARG A 120 -22.99 -41.53 -15.27
CA ARG A 120 -22.15 -40.39 -15.61
C ARG A 120 -22.62 -39.08 -14.97
N HIS A 121 -23.92 -38.84 -14.92
CA HIS A 121 -24.48 -37.59 -14.39
C HIS A 121 -24.76 -37.67 -12.89
N HIS A 122 -25.19 -38.85 -12.42
CA HIS A 122 -25.53 -39.13 -11.04
C HIS A 122 -24.98 -40.51 -10.64
N PRO A 123 -23.70 -40.59 -10.23
CA PRO A 123 -23.09 -41.87 -9.92
C PRO A 123 -23.72 -42.49 -8.68
N THR A 124 -24.34 -43.66 -8.84
CA THR A 124 -24.89 -44.46 -7.75
C THR A 124 -24.43 -45.91 -7.85
N ASP A 125 -24.24 -46.55 -6.70
CA ASP A 125 -23.83 -47.97 -6.65
C ASP A 125 -24.86 -48.90 -7.28
N ASP A 126 -26.17 -48.58 -7.22
CA ASP A 126 -27.21 -49.41 -7.85
C ASP A 126 -27.11 -49.37 -9.38
N ASP A 127 -26.91 -48.19 -9.97
CA ASP A 127 -26.76 -48.03 -11.42
C ASP A 127 -25.48 -48.67 -11.92
N ARG A 128 -24.38 -48.49 -11.18
CA ARG A 128 -23.12 -49.16 -11.46
C ARG A 128 -23.28 -50.67 -11.46
N SER A 129 -23.87 -51.22 -10.39
CA SER A 129 -24.09 -52.65 -10.22
C SER A 129 -24.99 -53.24 -11.31
N ARG A 130 -26.10 -52.56 -11.63
CA ARG A 130 -27.05 -53.01 -12.66
C ARG A 130 -26.43 -52.95 -14.05
N GLY A 131 -25.80 -51.83 -14.39
CA GLY A 131 -25.12 -51.62 -15.67
C GLY A 131 -24.01 -52.64 -15.92
N LEU A 132 -23.14 -52.89 -14.92
CA LEU A 132 -22.09 -53.90 -15.02
C LEU A 132 -22.67 -55.31 -15.24
N ARG A 133 -23.74 -55.67 -14.53
CA ARG A 133 -24.39 -56.99 -14.70
C ARG A 133 -24.92 -57.19 -16.11
N VAL A 134 -25.69 -56.24 -16.64
CA VAL A 134 -26.33 -56.40 -17.95
C VAL A 134 -25.33 -56.32 -19.10
N LEU A 135 -24.30 -55.45 -19.02
CA LEU A 135 -23.26 -55.36 -20.06
C LEU A 135 -22.34 -56.58 -20.09
N ARG A 136 -21.93 -57.09 -18.91
CA ARG A 136 -21.16 -58.35 -18.83
C ARG A 136 -21.97 -59.51 -19.41
N ALA A 137 -23.28 -59.58 -19.14
CA ALA A 137 -24.19 -60.58 -19.71
C ALA A 137 -24.38 -60.43 -21.23
N ALA A 138 -24.44 -59.21 -21.76
CA ALA A 138 -24.54 -58.95 -23.20
C ALA A 138 -23.34 -59.49 -23.97
N ARG A 139 -22.13 -59.34 -23.41
CA ARG A 139 -20.86 -59.69 -24.08
C ARG A 139 -20.42 -61.14 -23.93
N ALA A 140 -20.83 -61.84 -22.87
CA ALA A 140 -20.34 -63.17 -22.52
C ALA A 140 -20.49 -64.27 -23.61
N ARG A 141 -21.31 -64.04 -24.65
CA ARG A 141 -21.63 -65.04 -25.70
C ARG A 141 -21.20 -64.66 -27.11
N GLY A 142 -20.60 -63.48 -27.31
CA GLY A 142 -20.12 -63.03 -28.64
C GLY A 142 -21.23 -62.91 -29.70
N ALA A 143 -22.45 -62.60 -29.27
CA ALA A 143 -23.65 -62.51 -30.14
C ALA A 143 -24.00 -61.07 -30.54
N LEU A 144 -23.23 -60.08 -30.09
CA LEU A 144 -23.36 -58.67 -30.47
C LEU A 144 -22.71 -58.43 -31.84
N ASP A 145 -23.22 -57.45 -32.57
CA ASP A 145 -22.51 -56.96 -33.74
C ASP A 145 -21.25 -56.15 -33.33
N PRO A 146 -20.27 -55.94 -34.23
CA PRO A 146 -19.02 -55.26 -33.89
C PRO A 146 -19.18 -53.81 -33.38
N SER A 147 -20.24 -53.11 -33.80
CA SER A 147 -20.52 -51.74 -33.36
C SER A 147 -21.05 -51.73 -31.93
N ASP A 148 -21.96 -52.66 -31.64
CA ASP A 148 -22.56 -52.85 -30.31
C ASP A 148 -21.58 -53.41 -29.31
N GLU A 149 -20.68 -54.28 -29.77
CA GLU A 149 -19.58 -54.79 -28.95
C GLU A 149 -18.60 -53.67 -28.58
N ARG A 150 -18.27 -52.77 -29.52
CA ARG A 150 -17.43 -51.60 -29.25
C ARG A 150 -18.11 -50.61 -28.30
N ALA A 151 -19.37 -50.27 -28.54
CA ALA A 151 -20.14 -49.36 -27.69
C ALA A 151 -20.30 -49.92 -26.26
N SER A 152 -20.65 -51.20 -26.15
CA SER A 152 -20.75 -51.89 -24.84
C SER A 152 -19.42 -51.91 -24.09
N THR A 153 -18.30 -52.02 -24.81
CA THR A 153 -16.95 -51.95 -24.22
C THR A 153 -16.67 -50.57 -23.65
N LEU A 154 -17.00 -49.50 -24.37
CA LEU A 154 -16.86 -48.12 -23.88
C LEU A 154 -17.77 -47.82 -22.67
N HIS A 155 -19.00 -48.32 -22.68
CA HIS A 155 -19.91 -48.18 -21.52
C HIS A 155 -19.44 -48.98 -20.31
N LEU A 156 -18.85 -50.17 -20.51
CA LEU A 156 -18.23 -50.94 -19.42
C LEU A 156 -17.03 -50.21 -18.83
N VAL A 157 -16.13 -49.69 -19.67
CA VAL A 157 -15.02 -48.83 -19.22
C VAL A 157 -15.55 -47.69 -18.35
N ARG A 158 -16.65 -47.04 -18.77
CA ARG A 158 -17.27 -45.94 -18.01
C ARG A 158 -17.81 -46.35 -16.64
N LEU A 159 -18.40 -47.53 -16.51
CA LEU A 159 -18.93 -48.03 -15.23
C LEU A 159 -17.84 -48.57 -14.29
N LEU A 160 -16.75 -49.10 -14.86
CA LEU A 160 -15.60 -49.59 -14.08
C LEU A 160 -14.80 -48.43 -13.47
N LEU A 161 -14.79 -47.28 -14.12
CA LEU A 161 -14.20 -46.05 -13.60
C LEU A 161 -15.12 -45.42 -12.54
N THR A 162 -14.66 -45.33 -11.29
CA THR A 162 -15.40 -44.68 -10.20
C THR A 162 -15.37 -43.15 -10.35
N PRO A 163 -16.25 -42.39 -9.66
CA PRO A 163 -16.20 -40.93 -9.69
C PRO A 163 -14.83 -40.43 -9.24
N GLY A 164 -14.27 -40.94 -8.13
CA GLY A 164 -12.91 -40.65 -7.67
C GLY A 164 -11.79 -40.91 -8.68
N MET A 165 -12.01 -41.75 -9.70
CA MET A 165 -11.04 -42.01 -10.79
C MET A 165 -11.25 -41.13 -12.03
N THR A 166 -12.38 -40.42 -12.15
CA THR A 166 -12.79 -39.75 -13.41
C THR A 166 -13.16 -38.29 -13.27
N ALA A 167 -13.77 -37.87 -12.16
CA ALA A 167 -14.08 -36.47 -11.96
C ALA A 167 -12.78 -35.74 -11.60
N GLY A 168 -12.44 -34.74 -12.41
CA GLY A 168 -11.28 -33.90 -12.19
C GLY A 168 -11.28 -33.23 -10.82
N TRP A 169 -10.13 -32.72 -10.44
CA TRP A 169 -9.97 -31.95 -9.20
C TRP A 169 -10.79 -30.65 -9.27
N ASP A 170 -11.68 -30.42 -8.30
CA ASP A 170 -12.56 -29.24 -8.23
C ASP A 170 -12.17 -28.24 -7.12
N GLY A 171 -11.10 -28.51 -6.38
CA GLY A 171 -10.60 -27.65 -5.31
C GLY A 171 -11.18 -27.97 -3.92
N THR A 172 -12.13 -28.89 -3.81
CA THR A 172 -12.81 -29.14 -2.53
C THR A 172 -12.08 -30.19 -1.70
N LEU A 173 -12.07 -30.00 -0.37
CA LEU A 173 -11.43 -30.95 0.55
C LEU A 173 -12.05 -32.36 0.46
N PRO A 174 -13.40 -32.54 0.47
CA PRO A 174 -14.00 -33.88 0.36
C PRO A 174 -13.58 -34.63 -0.90
N ARG A 175 -13.42 -33.93 -2.03
CA ARG A 175 -13.03 -34.52 -3.30
C ARG A 175 -11.58 -35.02 -3.28
N LEU A 176 -10.68 -34.25 -2.67
CA LEU A 176 -9.30 -34.66 -2.47
C LEU A 176 -9.19 -35.90 -1.57
N LEU A 177 -9.95 -35.92 -0.47
CA LEU A 177 -9.98 -37.07 0.44
C LEU A 177 -10.52 -38.33 -0.24
N GLU A 178 -11.53 -38.20 -1.12
CA GLU A 178 -12.05 -39.32 -1.94
C GLU A 178 -10.96 -39.89 -2.86
N SER A 179 -10.15 -39.04 -3.50
CA SER A 179 -9.04 -39.49 -4.34
C SER A 179 -7.96 -40.24 -3.56
N PHE A 180 -7.63 -39.80 -2.34
CA PHE A 180 -6.69 -40.53 -1.48
C PHE A 180 -7.24 -41.89 -1.04
N ASP A 181 -8.53 -42.00 -0.74
CA ASP A 181 -9.14 -43.29 -0.38
C ASP A 181 -9.12 -44.29 -1.54
N VAL A 182 -9.39 -43.84 -2.78
CA VAL A 182 -9.24 -44.68 -3.97
C VAL A 182 -7.80 -45.20 -4.10
N GLY A 183 -6.79 -44.32 -3.92
CA GLY A 183 -5.38 -44.72 -3.92
C GLY A 183 -5.05 -45.77 -2.85
N ARG A 184 -5.55 -45.58 -1.63
CA ARG A 184 -5.39 -46.54 -0.53
C ARG A 184 -6.00 -47.91 -0.85
N GLN A 185 -7.22 -47.94 -1.41
CA GLN A 185 -7.89 -49.19 -1.81
C GLN A 185 -7.09 -49.96 -2.88
N VAL A 186 -6.40 -49.25 -3.79
CA VAL A 186 -5.50 -49.85 -4.78
C VAL A 186 -4.26 -50.47 -4.11
N VAL A 187 -3.65 -49.77 -3.15
CA VAL A 187 -2.46 -50.24 -2.42
C VAL A 187 -2.79 -51.46 -1.54
N VAL A 188 -3.90 -51.41 -0.79
CA VAL A 188 -4.37 -52.51 0.07
C VAL A 188 -4.88 -53.71 -0.75
N GLY A 189 -5.24 -53.49 -2.02
CA GLY A 189 -5.70 -54.56 -2.91
C GLY A 189 -7.12 -55.02 -2.58
N GLU A 190 -8.04 -54.07 -2.38
CA GLU A 190 -9.46 -54.35 -2.18
C GLU A 190 -9.98 -55.30 -3.29
N PRO A 191 -10.58 -56.46 -2.95
CA PRO A 191 -10.90 -57.49 -3.94
C PRO A 191 -11.82 -57.00 -5.07
N GLY A 192 -12.78 -56.14 -4.74
CA GLY A 192 -13.72 -55.56 -5.72
C GLY A 192 -13.02 -54.63 -6.71
N LEU A 193 -12.23 -53.68 -6.20
CA LEU A 193 -11.50 -52.73 -7.03
C LEU A 193 -10.43 -53.43 -7.88
N THR A 194 -9.71 -54.40 -7.32
CA THR A 194 -8.68 -55.17 -8.05
C THR A 194 -9.27 -55.94 -9.22
N ALA A 195 -10.46 -56.53 -9.05
CA ALA A 195 -11.17 -57.21 -10.13
C ALA A 195 -11.60 -56.23 -11.22
N ASP A 196 -12.14 -55.06 -10.83
CA ASP A 196 -12.57 -54.02 -11.75
C ASP A 196 -11.39 -53.41 -12.54
N LEU A 197 -10.24 -53.16 -11.91
CA LEU A 197 -9.02 -52.69 -12.59
C LEU A 197 -8.46 -53.73 -13.57
N THR A 198 -8.53 -55.02 -13.21
CA THR A 198 -8.09 -56.11 -14.08
C THR A 198 -8.97 -56.22 -15.33
N GLU A 199 -10.29 -56.09 -15.15
CA GLU A 199 -11.25 -56.05 -16.26
C GLU A 199 -11.03 -54.80 -17.12
N LEU A 200 -10.89 -53.61 -16.51
CA LEU A 200 -10.63 -52.36 -17.18
C LEU A 200 -9.40 -52.44 -18.10
N ARG A 201 -8.28 -53.00 -17.61
CA ARG A 201 -7.08 -53.24 -18.41
C ARG A 201 -7.39 -54.11 -19.64
N GLY A 202 -8.08 -55.23 -19.45
CA GLY A 202 -8.47 -56.11 -20.56
C GLY A 202 -9.28 -55.36 -21.63
N LEU A 203 -10.24 -54.55 -21.19
CA LEU A 203 -11.08 -53.75 -22.09
C LEU A 203 -10.29 -52.66 -22.83
N LEU A 204 -9.35 -52.00 -22.15
CA LEU A 204 -8.49 -51.00 -22.78
C LEU A 204 -7.58 -51.66 -23.83
N THR A 205 -6.95 -52.79 -23.51
CA THR A 205 -6.11 -53.55 -24.44
C THR A 205 -6.89 -54.01 -25.68
N ASP A 206 -8.15 -54.42 -25.52
CA ASP A 206 -9.03 -54.79 -26.63
C ASP A 206 -9.38 -53.59 -27.53
N LEU A 207 -9.47 -52.38 -26.95
CA LEU A 207 -9.79 -51.14 -27.67
C LEU A 207 -8.60 -50.55 -28.43
N LEU A 208 -7.37 -50.72 -27.94
CA LEU A 208 -6.16 -50.10 -28.50
C LEU A 208 -6.00 -50.27 -30.03
N PRO A 209 -6.19 -51.47 -30.62
CA PRO A 209 -6.01 -51.65 -32.07
C PRO A 209 -7.06 -50.91 -32.92
N THR A 210 -8.12 -50.40 -32.30
CA THR A 210 -9.25 -49.74 -32.97
C THR A 210 -9.20 -48.20 -32.89
N LEU A 211 -8.17 -47.66 -32.24
CA LEU A 211 -8.01 -46.24 -31.97
C LEU A 211 -6.88 -45.61 -32.81
N PRO A 212 -6.99 -44.32 -33.16
CA PRO A 212 -5.89 -43.54 -33.75
C PRO A 212 -4.62 -43.56 -32.88
N GLU A 213 -3.42 -43.48 -33.49
CA GLU A 213 -2.13 -43.56 -32.78
C GLU A 213 -1.98 -42.54 -31.64
N ASP A 214 -2.46 -41.31 -31.84
CA ASP A 214 -2.45 -40.21 -30.89
C ASP A 214 -3.31 -40.46 -29.63
N VAL A 215 -4.29 -41.37 -29.73
CA VAL A 215 -5.16 -41.79 -28.62
C VAL A 215 -4.75 -43.14 -28.06
N ALA A 216 -4.20 -44.02 -28.91
CA ALA A 216 -3.77 -45.36 -28.55
C ALA A 216 -2.50 -45.34 -27.67
N GLU A 217 -1.53 -44.46 -27.95
CA GLU A 217 -0.29 -44.38 -27.18
C GLU A 217 -0.53 -44.04 -25.68
N PRO A 218 -1.29 -43.00 -25.31
CA PRO A 218 -1.60 -42.70 -23.91
C PRO A 218 -2.41 -43.80 -23.21
N LEU A 219 -3.39 -44.40 -23.91
CA LEU A 219 -4.23 -45.47 -23.36
C LEU A 219 -3.46 -46.78 -23.16
N SER A 220 -2.46 -47.05 -24.00
CA SER A 220 -1.59 -48.22 -23.86
C SER A 220 -0.77 -48.11 -22.58
N TRP A 221 -0.24 -46.92 -22.32
CA TRP A 221 0.49 -46.64 -21.10
C TRP A 221 -0.42 -46.68 -19.87
N ALA A 222 -1.64 -46.13 -19.95
CA ALA A 222 -2.62 -46.22 -18.86
C ALA A 222 -2.96 -47.69 -18.53
N ALA A 223 -3.12 -48.55 -19.54
CA ALA A 223 -3.35 -49.98 -19.35
C ALA A 223 -2.14 -50.69 -18.69
N GLU A 224 -0.90 -50.32 -19.04
CA GLU A 224 0.31 -50.81 -18.37
C GLU A 224 0.42 -50.30 -16.91
N ALA A 225 0.08 -49.05 -16.66
CA ALA A 225 0.12 -48.44 -15.32
C ALA A 225 -0.86 -49.15 -14.36
N LEU A 226 -2.04 -49.54 -14.84
CA LEU A 226 -3.03 -50.32 -14.08
C LEU A 226 -2.51 -51.67 -13.59
N GLU A 227 -1.50 -52.24 -14.24
CA GLU A 227 -0.85 -53.49 -13.81
C GLU A 227 0.35 -53.21 -12.90
N ARG A 228 1.21 -52.26 -13.29
CA ARG A 228 2.50 -52.03 -12.63
C ARG A 228 2.36 -51.32 -11.29
N VAL A 229 1.43 -50.37 -11.16
CA VAL A 229 1.24 -49.61 -9.91
C VAL A 229 0.74 -50.52 -8.77
N PRO A 230 -0.33 -51.33 -8.93
CA PRO A 230 -0.77 -52.22 -7.85
C PRO A 230 0.22 -53.37 -7.59
N ALA A 231 0.98 -53.81 -8.61
CA ALA A 231 2.00 -54.85 -8.44
C ALA A 231 3.20 -54.34 -7.62
N ALA A 232 3.71 -53.14 -7.94
CA ALA A 232 4.82 -52.52 -7.23
C ALA A 232 4.45 -52.17 -5.78
N ALA A 233 3.21 -51.71 -5.56
CA ALA A 233 2.67 -51.46 -4.22
C ALA A 233 2.63 -52.74 -3.37
N ARG A 234 2.15 -53.86 -3.93
CA ARG A 234 2.07 -55.16 -3.21
C ARG A 234 3.43 -55.83 -2.98
N SER A 235 4.42 -55.57 -3.83
CA SER A 235 5.77 -56.12 -3.66
C SER A 235 6.65 -55.30 -2.72
N GLY A 236 6.18 -54.15 -2.24
CA GLY A 236 6.98 -53.21 -1.46
C GLY A 236 8.15 -52.62 -2.26
N ASP A 237 8.05 -52.59 -3.60
CA ASP A 237 9.09 -52.03 -4.46
C ASP A 237 8.87 -50.51 -4.62
N PHE A 238 9.23 -49.80 -3.55
CA PHE A 238 9.03 -48.37 -3.40
C PHE A 238 9.82 -47.54 -4.43
N GLU A 239 10.96 -48.04 -4.91
CA GLU A 239 11.77 -47.40 -5.96
C GLU A 239 11.06 -47.49 -7.32
N GLN A 240 10.46 -48.65 -7.61
CA GLN A 240 9.64 -48.82 -8.81
C GLN A 240 8.35 -47.98 -8.76
N MET A 241 7.70 -47.86 -7.60
CA MET A 241 6.56 -46.98 -7.36
C MET A 241 6.88 -45.51 -7.67
N ALA A 242 7.99 -45.00 -7.12
CA ALA A 242 8.45 -43.63 -7.37
C ALA A 242 8.74 -43.38 -8.86
N THR A 243 9.40 -44.33 -9.51
CA THR A 243 9.72 -44.25 -10.95
C THR A 243 8.45 -44.24 -11.81
N LEU A 244 7.44 -45.04 -11.46
CA LEU A 244 6.16 -45.08 -12.15
C LEU A 244 5.36 -43.79 -11.95
N ALA A 245 5.40 -43.21 -10.75
CA ALA A 245 4.76 -41.92 -10.45
C ALA A 245 5.39 -40.78 -11.27
N ALA A 246 6.72 -40.70 -11.35
CA ALA A 246 7.41 -39.72 -12.18
C ALA A 246 7.06 -39.85 -13.68
N GLN A 247 6.99 -41.09 -14.19
CA GLN A 247 6.59 -41.35 -15.58
C GLN A 247 5.11 -41.02 -15.85
N LEU A 248 4.23 -41.17 -14.85
CA LEU A 248 2.82 -40.76 -14.91
C LEU A 248 2.70 -39.24 -15.07
N ALA A 249 3.48 -38.47 -14.31
CA ALA A 249 3.52 -37.02 -14.41
C ALA A 249 4.04 -36.54 -15.79
N GLU A 250 4.94 -37.26 -16.46
CA GLU A 250 5.45 -36.82 -17.78
C GLU A 250 4.50 -37.11 -18.94
N ARG A 251 3.67 -38.15 -18.85
CA ARG A 251 2.88 -38.68 -19.98
C ARG A 251 1.38 -38.39 -19.94
N MET A 252 0.86 -37.92 -18.81
CA MET A 252 -0.56 -37.55 -18.67
C MET A 252 -0.86 -36.23 -19.39
N PRO A 253 -2.06 -36.06 -19.98
CA PRO A 253 -2.57 -34.73 -20.34
C PRO A 253 -2.57 -33.84 -19.09
N ASN A 254 -1.93 -32.65 -19.17
CA ASN A 254 -1.66 -31.76 -18.02
C ASN A 254 -0.68 -32.30 -16.98
N GLY A 255 0.17 -33.28 -17.32
CA GLY A 255 1.16 -33.86 -16.41
C GLY A 255 2.19 -32.87 -15.84
N ASN A 256 2.44 -31.76 -16.54
CA ASN A 256 3.22 -30.61 -16.05
C ASN A 256 2.46 -29.72 -15.05
N SER A 257 1.26 -30.12 -14.62
CA SER A 257 0.52 -29.42 -13.58
C SER A 257 1.31 -29.44 -12.26
N PRO A 258 1.52 -28.26 -11.63
CA PRO A 258 1.98 -28.11 -10.25
C PRO A 258 1.48 -29.18 -9.27
N LEU A 259 0.18 -29.43 -9.34
CA LEU A 259 -0.54 -30.34 -8.45
C LEU A 259 -0.17 -31.81 -8.71
N ILE A 260 -0.05 -32.21 -9.98
CA ILE A 260 0.30 -33.59 -10.33
C ILE A 260 1.74 -33.88 -9.92
N GLN A 261 2.66 -32.93 -10.12
CA GLN A 261 4.05 -33.08 -9.68
C GLN A 261 4.16 -33.17 -8.15
N ALA A 262 3.43 -32.34 -7.41
CA ALA A 262 3.39 -32.40 -5.95
C ALA A 262 2.81 -33.73 -5.43
N LEU A 263 1.72 -34.22 -6.05
CA LEU A 263 1.15 -35.53 -5.73
C LEU A 263 2.13 -36.68 -5.97
N CYS A 264 2.85 -36.67 -7.09
CA CYS A 264 3.87 -37.68 -7.41
C CYS A 264 5.10 -37.59 -6.47
N GLY A 265 5.49 -36.37 -6.09
CA GLY A 265 6.56 -36.11 -5.13
C GLY A 265 6.23 -36.67 -3.75
N MET A 266 5.04 -36.34 -3.20
CA MET A 266 4.58 -36.92 -1.93
C MET A 266 4.50 -38.44 -2.00
N ALA A 267 3.96 -39.02 -3.07
CA ALA A 267 3.91 -40.47 -3.23
C ALA A 267 5.32 -41.11 -3.19
N THR A 268 6.32 -40.41 -3.72
CA THR A 268 7.73 -40.82 -3.66
C THR A 268 8.29 -40.71 -2.24
N GLU A 269 8.01 -39.61 -1.53
CA GLU A 269 8.43 -39.43 -0.14
C GLU A 269 7.83 -40.48 0.79
N PHE A 270 6.51 -40.71 0.71
CA PHE A 270 5.82 -41.78 1.45
C PHE A 270 6.45 -43.16 1.14
N ALA A 271 6.79 -43.43 -0.11
CA ALA A 271 7.45 -44.67 -0.52
C ALA A 271 8.87 -44.79 0.07
N THR A 272 9.64 -43.71 0.10
CA THR A 272 11.01 -43.71 0.68
C THR A 272 11.02 -43.80 2.21
N ALA A 273 10.04 -43.21 2.90
CA ALA A 273 9.86 -43.35 4.34
C ALA A 273 9.57 -44.82 4.72
N ALA A 274 8.72 -45.48 3.91
CA ALA A 274 8.38 -46.89 4.08
C ALA A 274 9.52 -47.87 3.78
N ALA A 275 10.46 -47.50 2.90
CA ALA A 275 11.66 -48.29 2.65
C ALA A 275 12.59 -48.41 3.89
N GLY A 276 12.43 -47.54 4.90
CA GLY A 276 13.15 -47.56 6.17
C GLY A 276 12.55 -48.47 7.25
N GLY A 277 11.34 -49.02 7.04
CA GLY A 277 10.63 -49.88 7.99
C GLY A 277 9.68 -50.84 7.26
N GLY A 278 10.09 -52.09 7.09
CA GLY A 278 9.45 -53.06 6.17
C GLY A 278 8.06 -53.60 6.53
N ASP A 279 7.13 -52.79 7.05
CA ASP A 279 5.81 -53.24 7.52
C ASP A 279 4.66 -52.23 7.26
N GLU A 280 4.83 -51.29 6.31
CA GLU A 280 3.91 -50.14 6.15
C GLU A 280 2.61 -50.45 5.37
N ALA A 281 2.64 -51.45 4.47
CA ALA A 281 1.47 -51.89 3.73
C ALA A 281 0.44 -52.60 4.63
N ASP A 282 0.90 -53.37 5.64
CA ASP A 282 0.05 -53.97 6.66
C ASP A 282 -0.50 -52.90 7.63
N ARG A 283 0.28 -51.86 7.95
CA ARG A 283 -0.19 -50.73 8.79
C ARG A 283 -1.32 -49.93 8.15
N LEU A 284 -1.26 -49.60 6.86
CA LEU A 284 -2.32 -48.87 6.13
C LEU A 284 -3.65 -49.64 6.07
N ALA A 285 -3.63 -50.97 6.22
CA ALA A 285 -4.81 -51.82 6.28
C ALA A 285 -5.40 -51.94 7.71
N GLU A 286 -4.61 -51.67 8.76
CA GLU A 286 -4.99 -51.77 10.18
C GLU A 286 -5.48 -50.44 10.80
N LEU A 287 -5.33 -49.30 10.11
CA LEU A 287 -5.78 -47.98 10.60
C LEU A 287 -7.31 -47.91 10.71
N SER A 288 -7.79 -47.28 11.78
CA SER A 288 -9.20 -46.93 11.94
C SER A 288 -9.65 -45.87 10.91
N ALA A 289 -10.96 -45.71 10.72
CA ALA A 289 -11.51 -44.69 9.83
C ALA A 289 -11.12 -43.26 10.26
N GLU A 290 -11.00 -43.01 11.57
CA GLU A 290 -10.57 -41.70 12.11
C GLU A 290 -9.08 -41.44 11.85
N GLU A 291 -8.21 -42.44 12.03
CA GLU A 291 -6.77 -42.31 11.74
C GLU A 291 -6.52 -42.13 10.24
N THR A 292 -7.26 -42.84 9.39
CA THR A 292 -7.19 -42.69 7.93
C THR A 292 -7.58 -41.28 7.48
N ALA A 293 -8.67 -40.73 8.06
CA ALA A 293 -9.11 -39.37 7.77
C ALA A 293 -8.06 -38.33 8.19
N LEU A 294 -7.42 -38.52 9.35
CA LEU A 294 -6.36 -37.64 9.82
C LEU A 294 -5.11 -37.69 8.91
N THR A 295 -4.67 -38.89 8.49
CA THR A 295 -3.54 -39.04 7.56
C THR A 295 -3.81 -38.34 6.24
N PHE A 296 -5.04 -38.47 5.70
CA PHE A 296 -5.41 -37.79 4.46
C PHE A 296 -5.53 -36.27 4.63
N ALA A 297 -6.03 -35.80 5.78
CA ALA A 297 -6.05 -34.37 6.09
C ALA A 297 -4.63 -33.80 6.24
N GLN A 298 -3.67 -34.56 6.79
CA GLN A 298 -2.26 -34.17 6.84
C GLN A 298 -1.64 -34.09 5.44
N ALA A 299 -1.90 -35.07 4.57
CA ALA A 299 -1.46 -35.03 3.17
C ALA A 299 -2.07 -33.84 2.41
N ALA A 300 -3.35 -33.53 2.66
CA ALA A 300 -4.02 -32.36 2.11
C ALA A 300 -3.41 -31.03 2.60
N LEU A 301 -3.01 -30.95 3.88
CA LEU A 301 -2.28 -29.80 4.40
C LEU A 301 -0.89 -29.64 3.75
N MET A 302 -0.14 -30.73 3.59
CA MET A 302 1.16 -30.68 2.91
C MET A 302 1.02 -30.23 1.46
N LEU A 303 0.01 -30.74 0.74
CA LEU A 303 -0.33 -30.26 -0.60
C LEU A 303 -0.67 -28.77 -0.64
N GLU A 304 -1.45 -28.27 0.32
CA GLU A 304 -1.79 -26.84 0.37
C GLU A 304 -0.58 -25.97 0.71
N LEU A 305 0.41 -26.49 1.45
CA LEU A 305 1.67 -25.78 1.73
C LEU A 305 2.61 -25.79 0.50
N GLU A 306 2.69 -26.91 -0.22
CA GLU A 306 3.53 -27.07 -1.43
C GLU A 306 2.94 -26.42 -2.69
N VAL A 307 1.61 -26.42 -2.79
CA VAL A 307 0.85 -25.85 -3.91
C VAL A 307 -0.32 -25.06 -3.34
N PRO A 308 -0.11 -23.80 -2.92
CA PRO A 308 -1.18 -22.97 -2.35
C PRO A 308 -2.40 -22.84 -3.26
N GLY A 309 -3.59 -22.94 -2.67
CA GLY A 309 -4.89 -22.92 -3.34
C GLY A 309 -5.24 -24.20 -4.10
N THR A 310 -4.59 -25.30 -3.73
CA THR A 310 -5.04 -26.67 -3.99
C THR A 310 -6.41 -26.90 -3.37
N ILE A 311 -6.64 -26.33 -2.18
CA ILE A 311 -7.91 -26.35 -1.45
C ILE A 311 -8.57 -24.96 -1.52
N ARG A 312 -9.88 -24.93 -1.76
CA ARG A 312 -10.67 -23.69 -1.76
C ARG A 312 -10.63 -23.04 -0.38
N THR A 313 -10.59 -21.72 -0.35
CA THR A 313 -10.52 -20.94 0.90
C THR A 313 -11.67 -21.25 1.87
N GLU A 314 -12.87 -21.54 1.36
CA GLU A 314 -14.05 -21.93 2.13
C GLU A 314 -13.90 -23.29 2.85
N ASP A 315 -13.06 -24.20 2.34
CA ASP A 315 -12.82 -25.52 2.90
C ASP A 315 -11.57 -25.58 3.82
N LEU A 316 -10.75 -24.51 3.86
CA LEU A 316 -9.56 -24.46 4.71
C LEU A 316 -9.91 -24.54 6.21
N GLU A 317 -11.06 -24.01 6.62
CA GLU A 317 -11.51 -24.16 8.01
C GLU A 317 -11.88 -25.60 8.36
N ALA A 318 -12.47 -26.35 7.42
CA ALA A 318 -12.72 -27.77 7.59
C ALA A 318 -11.40 -28.55 7.71
N LEU A 319 -10.40 -28.22 6.89
CA LEU A 319 -9.06 -28.81 6.99
C LEU A 319 -8.42 -28.54 8.37
N VAL A 320 -8.46 -27.29 8.85
CA VAL A 320 -7.96 -26.93 10.19
C VAL A 320 -8.63 -27.78 11.26
N ASN A 321 -9.95 -27.95 11.19
CA ASN A 321 -10.71 -28.74 12.16
C ASN A 321 -10.34 -30.23 12.13
N GLU A 322 -10.17 -30.82 10.95
CA GLU A 322 -9.78 -32.24 10.83
C GLU A 322 -8.35 -32.48 11.33
N VAL A 323 -7.39 -31.64 10.94
CA VAL A 323 -5.99 -31.76 11.36
C VAL A 323 -5.79 -31.48 12.87
N SER A 324 -6.72 -30.73 13.47
CA SER A 324 -6.74 -30.47 14.92
C SER A 324 -7.28 -31.64 15.75
N LYS A 325 -7.79 -32.71 15.13
CA LYS A 325 -8.21 -33.94 15.83
C LYS A 325 -7.00 -34.86 15.96
N GLY A 326 -6.44 -34.96 17.16
CA GLY A 326 -5.28 -35.81 17.45
C GLY A 326 -5.61 -36.95 18.42
N PRO A 327 -4.87 -38.07 18.36
CA PRO A 327 -4.97 -39.14 19.35
C PRO A 327 -4.54 -38.64 20.74
N ALA A 328 -5.15 -39.18 21.79
CA ALA A 328 -4.82 -38.80 23.18
C ALA A 328 -3.36 -39.17 23.50
N GLY A 329 -2.57 -38.21 24.00
CA GLY A 329 -1.14 -38.38 24.29
C GLY A 329 -0.17 -37.75 23.26
N GLU A 330 -0.67 -37.24 22.13
CA GLU A 330 0.09 -36.50 21.12
C GLU A 330 -0.32 -35.01 21.06
N GLU A 331 -0.53 -34.38 22.23
CA GLU A 331 -1.06 -33.00 22.28
C GLU A 331 -0.13 -31.99 21.58
N ALA A 332 1.19 -32.13 21.76
CA ALA A 332 2.17 -31.23 21.16
C ALA A 332 2.27 -31.38 19.63
N GLU A 333 2.20 -32.60 19.10
CA GLU A 333 2.22 -32.85 17.65
C GLU A 333 0.92 -32.39 17.00
N THR A 334 -0.21 -32.55 17.70
CA THR A 334 -1.51 -32.04 17.26
C THR A 334 -1.53 -30.52 17.25
N ALA A 335 -0.98 -29.86 18.29
CA ALA A 335 -0.84 -28.41 18.33
C ALA A 335 0.05 -27.88 17.19
N MET A 336 1.15 -28.57 16.86
CA MET A 336 2.02 -28.19 15.75
C MET A 336 1.30 -28.29 14.38
N ARG A 337 0.61 -29.39 14.11
CA ARG A 337 -0.17 -29.56 12.87
C ARG A 337 -1.30 -28.52 12.76
N ALA A 338 -1.99 -28.27 13.87
CA ALA A 338 -3.03 -27.25 13.95
C ALA A 338 -2.49 -25.83 13.72
N ALA A 339 -1.27 -25.55 14.18
CA ALA A 339 -0.57 -24.29 13.92
C ALA A 339 -0.21 -24.14 12.43
N MET A 340 0.37 -25.16 11.81
CA MET A 340 0.70 -25.14 10.37
C MET A 340 -0.55 -24.95 9.49
N SER A 341 -1.66 -25.59 9.84
CA SER A 341 -2.93 -25.42 9.13
C SER A 341 -3.52 -24.01 9.31
N ARG A 342 -3.48 -23.46 10.54
CA ARG A 342 -3.89 -22.06 10.79
C ARG A 342 -2.98 -21.06 10.10
N MET A 343 -1.69 -21.36 9.98
CA MET A 343 -0.74 -20.55 9.22
C MET A 343 -1.15 -20.51 7.75
N ALA A 344 -1.31 -21.66 7.11
CA ALA A 344 -1.73 -21.75 5.71
C ALA A 344 -3.05 -21.00 5.50
N HIS A 345 -4.03 -21.21 6.37
CA HIS A 345 -5.32 -20.51 6.31
C HIS A 345 -5.18 -18.99 6.47
N GLY A 346 -4.39 -18.53 7.46
CA GLY A 346 -4.12 -17.12 7.69
C GLY A 346 -3.43 -16.44 6.51
N VAL A 347 -2.41 -17.08 5.93
CA VAL A 347 -1.71 -16.58 4.73
C VAL A 347 -2.65 -16.48 3.53
N ARG A 348 -3.47 -17.51 3.30
CA ARG A 348 -4.42 -17.58 2.17
C ARG A 348 -5.54 -16.54 2.26
N THR A 349 -5.96 -16.19 3.48
CA THR A 349 -7.09 -15.27 3.74
C THR A 349 -6.66 -13.86 4.14
N GLY A 350 -5.36 -13.65 4.38
CA GLY A 350 -4.81 -12.42 4.95
C GLY A 350 -5.30 -12.18 6.38
N ASP A 351 -5.70 -13.24 7.09
CA ASP A 351 -6.20 -13.15 8.45
C ASP A 351 -5.04 -13.26 9.45
N ALA A 352 -4.50 -12.10 9.81
CA ALA A 352 -3.48 -11.98 10.86
C ALA A 352 -3.94 -12.58 12.19
N ASP A 353 -5.24 -12.73 12.43
CA ASP A 353 -5.71 -13.29 13.69
C ASP A 353 -5.39 -14.78 13.79
N ARG A 354 -5.58 -15.49 12.68
CA ARG A 354 -5.23 -16.90 12.52
C ARG A 354 -3.72 -17.15 12.59
N LEU A 355 -2.90 -16.19 12.12
CA LEU A 355 -1.44 -16.27 12.25
C LEU A 355 -0.98 -16.15 13.70
N ALA A 356 -1.59 -15.25 14.48
CA ALA A 356 -1.26 -15.16 15.90
C ALA A 356 -1.75 -16.39 16.68
N GLU A 357 -2.91 -16.95 16.35
CA GLU A 357 -3.35 -18.25 16.92
C GLU A 357 -2.34 -19.38 16.61
N ALA A 358 -1.78 -19.40 15.39
CA ALA A 358 -0.73 -20.36 15.04
C ALA A 358 0.53 -20.18 15.90
N ALA A 359 0.94 -18.92 16.14
CA ALA A 359 2.09 -18.63 17.01
C ALA A 359 1.84 -19.04 18.48
N GLU A 360 0.64 -18.82 19.02
CA GLU A 360 0.25 -19.28 20.36
C GLU A 360 0.30 -20.81 20.46
N LEU A 361 -0.25 -21.53 19.47
CA LEU A 361 -0.24 -22.99 19.45
C LEU A 361 1.19 -23.55 19.43
N ILE A 362 2.11 -22.94 18.68
CA ILE A 362 3.53 -23.33 18.68
C ILE A 362 4.17 -23.06 20.04
N GLY A 363 3.85 -21.92 20.67
CA GLY A 363 4.29 -21.61 22.02
C GLY A 363 3.83 -22.64 23.04
N THR A 364 2.59 -23.16 22.91
CA THR A 364 2.07 -24.23 23.78
C THR A 364 2.68 -25.59 23.50
N ALA A 365 3.03 -25.90 22.25
CA ALA A 365 3.69 -27.13 21.87
C ALA A 365 5.14 -27.19 22.42
N ALA A 366 5.82 -26.03 22.44
CA ALA A 366 7.19 -25.90 22.90
C ALA A 366 7.35 -26.25 24.39
N GLY A 367 8.23 -27.19 24.70
CA GLY A 367 8.58 -27.64 26.05
C GLY A 367 7.70 -28.78 26.60
N THR A 368 6.68 -29.20 25.85
CA THR A 368 5.82 -30.35 26.21
C THR A 368 5.85 -31.48 25.17
N GLY A 369 6.49 -31.25 24.02
CA GLY A 369 6.56 -32.19 22.91
C GLY A 369 7.79 -33.10 22.93
N SER A 370 7.96 -33.88 21.85
CA SER A 370 9.21 -34.60 21.60
C SER A 370 10.34 -33.63 21.28
N GLY A 371 11.61 -34.04 21.45
CA GLY A 371 12.76 -33.17 21.14
C GLY A 371 12.79 -32.67 19.68
N ARG A 372 12.10 -33.35 18.75
CA ARG A 372 11.91 -32.91 17.36
C ARG A 372 10.84 -31.83 17.23
N VAL A 373 9.74 -31.90 17.99
CA VAL A 373 8.68 -30.88 17.99
C VAL A 373 9.20 -29.57 18.59
N ASP A 374 9.98 -29.65 19.66
CA ASP A 374 10.61 -28.47 20.28
C ASP A 374 11.63 -27.81 19.32
N TRP A 375 12.40 -28.62 18.59
CA TRP A 375 13.31 -28.12 17.55
C TRP A 375 12.52 -27.42 16.42
N MET A 376 11.47 -28.06 15.90
CA MET A 376 10.62 -27.45 14.85
C MET A 376 9.95 -26.17 15.32
N ALA A 377 9.43 -26.13 16.55
CA ALA A 377 8.83 -24.93 17.14
C ALA A 377 9.83 -23.77 17.19
N GLY A 378 11.08 -24.04 17.58
CA GLY A 378 12.16 -23.05 17.60
C GLY A 378 12.49 -22.49 16.21
N VAL A 379 12.52 -23.34 15.19
CA VAL A 379 12.91 -22.97 13.81
C VAL A 379 11.77 -22.31 13.02
N ILE A 380 10.52 -22.76 13.18
CA ILE A 380 9.37 -22.27 12.40
C ILE A 380 8.79 -20.97 12.98
N SER A 381 8.85 -20.79 14.31
CA SER A 381 8.24 -19.65 14.97
C SER A 381 8.69 -18.27 14.45
N PRO A 382 9.98 -18.01 14.15
CA PRO A 382 10.38 -16.73 13.60
C PRO A 382 9.81 -16.47 12.20
N GLY A 383 9.70 -17.50 11.37
CA GLY A 383 9.11 -17.38 10.03
C GLY A 383 7.63 -17.03 10.09
N LEU A 384 6.90 -17.58 11.07
CA LEU A 384 5.51 -17.23 11.34
C LEU A 384 5.32 -15.77 11.78
N LEU A 385 6.16 -15.30 12.70
CA LEU A 385 6.14 -13.91 13.15
C LEU A 385 6.51 -12.94 12.01
N THR A 386 7.44 -13.34 11.15
CA THR A 386 7.80 -12.59 9.93
C THR A 386 6.64 -12.54 8.93
N ALA A 387 5.97 -13.66 8.68
CA ALA A 387 4.80 -13.72 7.81
C ALA A 387 3.61 -12.91 8.37
N ALA A 388 3.41 -12.94 9.69
CA ALA A 388 2.42 -12.12 10.36
C ALA A 388 2.71 -10.63 10.14
N ASN A 389 3.95 -10.17 10.34
CA ASN A 389 4.37 -8.80 10.07
C ASN A 389 4.07 -8.37 8.62
N ILE A 390 4.44 -9.19 7.62
CA ILE A 390 4.20 -8.89 6.20
C ILE A 390 2.70 -8.75 5.87
N LEU A 391 1.84 -9.55 6.52
CA LEU A 391 0.39 -9.55 6.31
C LEU A 391 -0.35 -8.54 7.20
N GLY A 392 0.35 -7.50 7.67
CA GLY A 392 -0.22 -6.45 8.50
C GLY A 392 -0.18 -6.77 10.00
N GLY A 393 0.85 -7.49 10.45
CA GLY A 393 1.18 -7.75 11.86
C GLY A 393 1.79 -6.52 12.54
N ASN A 394 2.22 -6.66 13.78
CA ASN A 394 2.71 -5.54 14.58
C ASN A 394 4.26 -5.58 14.72
N LEU A 395 4.88 -4.45 15.07
CA LEU A 395 6.35 -4.40 15.25
C LEU A 395 6.86 -5.31 16.37
N THR A 396 6.04 -5.62 17.37
CA THR A 396 6.40 -6.60 18.41
C THR A 396 6.60 -7.99 17.80
N ASP A 397 5.81 -8.39 16.80
CA ASP A 397 6.00 -9.64 16.07
C ASP A 397 7.33 -9.63 15.32
N ARG A 398 7.69 -8.51 14.67
CA ARG A 398 8.98 -8.31 14.00
C ARG A 398 10.15 -8.38 14.99
N ASP A 399 10.08 -7.66 16.10
CA ASP A 399 11.14 -7.64 17.12
C ASP A 399 11.30 -9.00 17.80
N GLN A 400 10.19 -9.73 18.04
CA GLN A 400 10.24 -11.10 18.52
C GLN A 400 10.81 -12.06 17.48
N ALA A 401 10.46 -11.90 16.19
CA ALA A 401 11.05 -12.70 15.11
C ALA A 401 12.57 -12.50 15.08
N ARG A 402 13.01 -11.24 15.13
CA ARG A 402 14.42 -10.84 15.17
C ARG A 402 15.14 -11.44 16.38
N ALA A 403 14.64 -11.21 17.59
CA ALA A 403 15.25 -11.74 18.80
C ALA A 403 15.37 -13.28 18.79
N ARG A 404 14.39 -13.98 18.20
CA ARG A 404 14.46 -15.44 18.04
C ARG A 404 15.46 -15.86 16.96
N LEU A 405 15.58 -15.14 15.85
CA LEU A 405 16.57 -15.41 14.80
C LEU A 405 17.99 -15.13 15.29
N ASP A 406 18.21 -14.04 16.00
CA ASP A 406 19.51 -13.71 16.62
C ASP A 406 19.91 -14.78 17.64
N ALA A 407 18.96 -15.30 18.42
CA ALA A 407 19.20 -16.42 19.32
C ALA A 407 19.52 -17.72 18.57
N LEU A 408 18.89 -17.96 17.41
CA LEU A 408 19.10 -19.14 16.56
C LEU A 408 20.49 -19.16 15.91
N PHE A 409 21.05 -18.01 15.56
CA PHE A 409 22.35 -17.90 14.88
C PHE A 409 23.45 -17.28 15.75
N GLY A 410 23.16 -16.96 17.01
CA GLY A 410 24.14 -16.47 17.96
C GLY A 410 25.22 -17.52 18.31
N PRO A 411 26.38 -17.10 18.82
CA PRO A 411 27.54 -17.97 19.06
C PRO A 411 27.32 -19.08 20.09
N ALA A 412 26.21 -19.05 20.82
CA ALA A 412 25.81 -20.07 21.79
C ALA A 412 24.77 -21.08 21.24
N SER A 413 24.29 -20.90 20.00
CA SER A 413 23.26 -21.77 19.42
C SER A 413 23.85 -23.10 18.94
N ALA A 414 23.21 -24.20 19.33
CA ALA A 414 23.51 -25.56 18.84
C ALA A 414 22.29 -26.19 18.13
N VAL A 415 21.30 -25.38 17.73
CA VAL A 415 20.00 -25.87 17.21
C VAL A 415 20.18 -26.69 15.93
N PHE A 416 21.03 -26.23 15.01
CA PHE A 416 21.33 -26.92 13.74
C PHE A 416 22.43 -27.99 13.86
N GLU A 417 23.10 -28.09 15.01
CA GLU A 417 24.05 -29.17 15.34
C GLU A 417 23.37 -30.34 16.08
N SER A 418 22.08 -30.20 16.40
CA SER A 418 21.32 -31.19 17.14
C SER A 418 21.06 -32.47 16.32
N ALA A 419 20.89 -33.61 17.00
CA ALA A 419 20.51 -34.86 16.35
C ALA A 419 19.15 -34.78 15.61
N HIS A 420 18.32 -33.80 15.97
CA HIS A 420 17.01 -33.55 15.34
C HIS A 420 17.11 -32.73 14.05
N ALA A 421 18.25 -32.10 13.77
CA ALA A 421 18.52 -31.37 12.53
C ALA A 421 18.96 -32.31 11.37
N THR A 422 18.44 -33.54 11.34
CA THR A 422 18.77 -34.55 10.32
C THR A 422 17.50 -35.10 9.67
N GLY A 423 17.50 -35.25 8.35
CA GLY A 423 16.38 -35.80 7.56
C GLY A 423 15.99 -34.93 6.34
N PRO A 424 15.03 -35.40 5.52
CA PRO A 424 14.49 -34.64 4.39
C PRO A 424 13.93 -33.30 4.88
N GLY A 425 14.34 -32.18 4.26
CA GLY A 425 13.85 -30.82 4.57
C GLY A 425 14.59 -30.05 5.67
N ALA A 426 15.44 -30.68 6.50
CA ALA A 426 16.16 -29.99 7.58
C ALA A 426 17.18 -28.94 7.05
N GLU A 427 17.86 -29.27 5.95
CA GLU A 427 18.78 -28.36 5.25
C GLU A 427 18.03 -27.16 4.65
N GLY A 428 16.87 -27.41 4.05
CA GLY A 428 15.99 -26.35 3.53
C GLY A 428 15.50 -25.40 4.61
N LEU A 429 15.09 -25.92 5.79
CA LEU A 429 14.70 -25.10 6.93
C LEU A 429 15.85 -24.25 7.50
N ARG A 430 17.08 -24.79 7.51
CA ARG A 430 18.29 -24.04 7.91
C ARG A 430 18.54 -22.89 6.92
N LEU A 431 18.55 -23.19 5.63
CA LEU A 431 18.72 -22.19 4.57
C LEU A 431 17.64 -21.11 4.65
N CYS A 432 16.35 -21.50 4.73
CA CYS A 432 15.24 -20.57 4.89
C CYS A 432 15.40 -19.66 6.11
N SER A 433 15.74 -20.22 7.27
CA SER A 433 15.89 -19.45 8.51
C SER A 433 17.05 -18.46 8.43
N ARG A 434 18.17 -18.85 7.81
CA ARG A 434 19.34 -17.97 7.61
C ARG A 434 19.05 -16.88 6.57
N SER A 435 18.38 -17.25 5.49
CA SER A 435 17.86 -16.31 4.48
C SER A 435 16.91 -15.27 5.10
N MET A 436 15.98 -15.68 5.95
CA MET A 436 15.09 -14.76 6.67
C MET A 436 15.85 -13.82 7.62
N HIS A 437 16.87 -14.33 8.32
CA HIS A 437 17.71 -13.50 9.19
C HIS A 437 18.49 -12.43 8.41
N LEU A 438 19.13 -12.83 7.30
CA LEU A 438 19.84 -11.91 6.42
C LEU A 438 18.89 -10.89 5.77
N GLN A 439 17.67 -11.31 5.38
CA GLN A 439 16.67 -10.40 4.83
C GLN A 439 16.24 -9.32 5.83
N LEU A 440 16.04 -9.67 7.11
CA LEU A 440 15.69 -8.70 8.15
C LEU A 440 16.82 -7.68 8.35
N ARG A 441 18.07 -8.15 8.46
CA ARG A 441 19.25 -7.27 8.59
C ARG A 441 19.43 -6.37 7.35
N LEU A 442 19.15 -6.90 6.15
CA LEU A 442 19.21 -6.13 4.90
C LEU A 442 18.18 -5.00 4.88
N ASN A 443 16.95 -5.26 5.33
CA ASN A 443 15.92 -4.23 5.42
C ASN A 443 16.31 -3.13 6.42
N GLU A 444 16.88 -3.51 7.58
CA GLU A 444 17.34 -2.55 8.59
C GLU A 444 18.49 -1.68 8.06
N ALA A 445 19.48 -2.28 7.40
CA ALA A 445 20.57 -1.52 6.78
C ALA A 445 20.06 -0.55 5.70
N LEU A 446 19.05 -0.95 4.91
CA LEU A 446 18.42 -0.08 3.92
C LEU A 446 17.67 1.09 4.58
N ASP A 447 16.95 0.82 5.67
CA ASP A 447 16.22 1.84 6.45
C ASP A 447 17.18 2.85 7.10
N GLU A 448 18.30 2.37 7.65
CA GLU A 448 19.38 3.18 8.24
C GLU A 448 20.28 3.84 7.18
N ARG A 449 20.11 3.46 5.90
CA ARG A 449 20.93 3.88 4.76
C ARG A 449 22.42 3.56 4.90
N ASP A 450 22.70 2.44 5.57
CA ASP A 450 24.04 1.94 5.79
C ASP A 450 24.49 1.04 4.63
N ALA A 451 25.17 1.65 3.66
CA ALA A 451 25.71 0.93 2.52
C ALA A 451 26.84 -0.06 2.92
N GLU A 452 27.59 0.22 3.98
CA GLU A 452 28.68 -0.66 4.45
C GLU A 452 28.10 -1.96 4.98
N THR A 453 27.05 -1.89 5.81
CA THR A 453 26.33 -3.08 6.28
C THR A 453 25.68 -3.85 5.13
N VAL A 454 25.14 -3.19 4.10
CA VAL A 454 24.61 -3.89 2.90
C VAL A 454 25.70 -4.65 2.16
N GLU A 455 26.90 -4.08 2.03
CA GLU A 455 28.06 -4.75 1.42
C GLU A 455 28.52 -5.96 2.24
N GLU A 456 28.58 -5.86 3.57
CA GLU A 456 28.89 -7.00 4.45
C GLU A 456 27.86 -8.13 4.31
N LEU A 457 26.57 -7.80 4.23
CA LEU A 457 25.50 -8.77 4.05
C LEU A 457 25.53 -9.43 2.66
N LEU A 458 26.02 -8.73 1.63
CA LEU A 458 26.24 -9.31 0.31
C LEU A 458 27.31 -10.40 0.35
N ASP A 459 28.41 -10.18 1.08
CA ASP A 459 29.44 -11.19 1.28
C ASP A 459 28.89 -12.41 2.05
N GLU A 460 28.12 -12.19 3.12
CA GLU A 460 27.45 -13.28 3.85
C GLU A 460 26.46 -14.09 2.98
N LEU A 461 25.75 -13.43 2.06
CA LEU A 461 24.85 -14.09 1.11
C LEU A 461 25.61 -14.87 0.02
N LEU A 462 26.78 -14.40 -0.42
CA LEU A 462 27.63 -15.12 -1.35
C LEU A 462 28.21 -16.38 -0.70
N ASP A 463 28.68 -16.28 0.55
CA ASP A 463 29.12 -17.45 1.34
C ASP A 463 27.98 -18.47 1.50
N LEU A 464 26.75 -17.99 1.76
CA LEU A 464 25.57 -18.84 1.86
C LEU A 464 25.21 -19.53 0.53
N LEU A 465 25.44 -18.85 -0.60
CA LEU A 465 25.23 -19.42 -1.94
C LEU A 465 26.21 -20.56 -2.20
N GLU A 466 27.47 -20.42 -1.79
CA GLU A 466 28.48 -21.49 -1.87
C GLU A 466 28.11 -22.66 -0.94
N GLU A 467 27.61 -22.40 0.28
CA GLU A 467 27.17 -23.43 1.23
C GLU A 467 25.98 -24.26 0.71
N ALA A 468 25.02 -23.63 0.00
CA ALA A 468 23.79 -24.30 -0.46
C ALA A 468 24.05 -25.35 -1.56
N GLY A 469 25.11 -25.18 -2.35
CA GLY A 469 25.48 -26.07 -3.46
C GLY A 469 24.55 -26.00 -4.69
N GLU A 470 25.12 -26.19 -5.89
CA GLU A 470 24.46 -26.01 -7.21
C GLU A 470 23.23 -26.90 -7.48
N ASN A 471 22.96 -27.89 -6.63
CA ASN A 471 21.86 -28.84 -6.81
C ASN A 471 20.73 -28.65 -5.78
N SER A 472 20.86 -27.72 -4.84
CA SER A 472 19.83 -27.47 -3.83
C SER A 472 18.63 -26.76 -4.44
N GLU A 473 17.43 -27.26 -4.16
CA GLU A 473 16.18 -26.60 -4.57
C GLU A 473 15.99 -25.22 -3.90
N TRP A 474 16.70 -24.94 -2.79
CA TRP A 474 16.62 -23.70 -2.01
C TRP A 474 17.61 -22.62 -2.46
N GLN A 475 18.48 -22.92 -3.43
CA GLN A 475 19.45 -21.96 -3.98
C GLN A 475 18.77 -20.72 -4.57
N PHE A 476 17.57 -20.87 -5.15
CA PHE A 476 16.81 -19.74 -5.70
C PHE A 476 16.52 -18.65 -4.65
N LEU A 477 16.33 -19.02 -3.37
CA LEU A 477 16.02 -18.07 -2.31
C LEU A 477 17.24 -17.19 -1.98
N VAL A 478 18.44 -17.78 -2.01
CA VAL A 478 19.69 -17.04 -1.81
C VAL A 478 19.96 -16.12 -3.00
N LEU A 479 19.78 -16.61 -4.23
CA LEU A 479 19.87 -15.79 -5.45
C LEU A 479 18.87 -14.62 -5.42
N PHE A 480 17.63 -14.88 -5.01
CA PHE A 480 16.61 -13.85 -4.82
C PHE A 480 17.06 -12.77 -3.81
N LEU A 481 17.64 -13.17 -2.68
CA LEU A 481 18.15 -12.24 -1.67
C LEU A 481 19.40 -11.47 -2.13
N LEU A 482 20.31 -12.10 -2.87
CA LEU A 482 21.43 -11.42 -3.54
C LEU A 482 20.91 -10.36 -4.52
N GLY A 483 19.86 -10.72 -5.28
CA GLY A 483 19.12 -9.78 -6.11
C GLY A 483 18.62 -8.59 -5.32
N GLN A 484 17.90 -8.82 -4.22
CA GLN A 484 17.40 -7.76 -3.33
C GLN A 484 18.52 -6.89 -2.77
N ALA A 485 19.59 -7.48 -2.27
CA ALA A 485 20.70 -6.74 -1.67
C ALA A 485 21.42 -5.84 -2.68
N GLN A 486 21.62 -6.32 -3.91
CA GLN A 486 22.18 -5.51 -5.00
C GLN A 486 21.24 -4.36 -5.40
N LEU A 487 19.92 -4.57 -5.42
CA LEU A 487 18.97 -3.49 -5.66
C LEU A 487 18.91 -2.49 -4.50
N SER A 488 19.06 -2.96 -3.25
CA SER A 488 19.17 -2.10 -2.06
C SER A 488 20.41 -1.21 -2.16
N LEU A 489 21.56 -1.78 -2.53
CA LEU A 489 22.78 -1.02 -2.77
C LEU A 489 22.58 0.02 -3.88
N ALA A 490 22.00 -0.39 -5.02
CA ALA A 490 21.65 0.51 -6.12
C ALA A 490 20.68 1.65 -5.71
N THR A 491 19.84 1.42 -4.70
CA THR A 491 18.96 2.44 -4.12
C THR A 491 19.74 3.45 -3.27
N LEU A 492 20.80 3.03 -2.60
CA LEU A 492 21.63 3.92 -1.79
C LEU A 492 22.57 4.76 -2.66
N ASP A 493 23.30 4.13 -3.58
CA ASP A 493 24.37 4.77 -4.35
C ASP A 493 23.97 5.23 -5.77
N GLY A 494 22.85 4.73 -6.31
CA GLY A 494 22.42 4.97 -7.70
C GLY A 494 23.28 4.25 -8.75
N GLY A 495 23.98 3.18 -8.35
CA GLY A 495 24.95 2.44 -9.14
C GLY A 495 24.31 1.52 -10.18
N ILE A 496 24.56 1.80 -11.46
CA ILE A 496 24.17 0.93 -12.58
C ILE A 496 24.75 -0.50 -12.47
N PRO A 497 26.00 -0.72 -12.01
CA PRO A 497 26.54 -2.07 -11.84
C PRO A 497 25.74 -2.91 -10.84
N ALA A 498 25.36 -2.33 -9.70
CA ALA A 498 24.55 -2.98 -8.67
C ALA A 498 23.15 -3.31 -9.21
N LEU A 499 22.50 -2.39 -9.94
CA LEU A 499 21.23 -2.69 -10.62
C LEU A 499 21.34 -3.88 -11.59
N ARG A 500 22.40 -3.91 -12.43
CA ARG A 500 22.62 -4.98 -13.40
C ARG A 500 22.84 -6.33 -12.71
N ALA A 501 23.64 -6.35 -11.64
CA ALA A 501 23.87 -7.54 -10.84
C ALA A 501 22.57 -8.03 -10.18
N GLY A 502 21.78 -7.11 -9.61
CA GLY A 502 20.49 -7.44 -9.00
C GLY A 502 19.54 -8.12 -9.98
N VAL A 503 19.32 -7.52 -11.15
CA VAL A 503 18.45 -8.08 -12.20
C VAL A 503 18.95 -9.46 -12.66
N ALA A 504 20.27 -9.63 -12.82
CA ALA A 504 20.85 -10.92 -13.22
C ALA A 504 20.57 -12.03 -12.18
N TYR A 505 20.75 -11.75 -10.89
CA TYR A 505 20.45 -12.72 -9.82
C TYR A 505 18.95 -13.07 -9.75
N PHE A 506 18.06 -12.10 -9.94
CA PHE A 506 16.62 -12.36 -10.02
C PHE A 506 16.25 -13.25 -11.20
N GLU A 507 16.85 -13.03 -12.37
CA GLU A 507 16.64 -13.88 -13.54
C GLU A 507 17.20 -15.28 -13.34
N GLU A 508 18.34 -15.42 -12.68
CA GLU A 508 18.91 -16.71 -12.34
C GLU A 508 18.01 -17.47 -11.34
N ALA A 509 17.48 -16.78 -10.33
CA ALA A 509 16.49 -17.34 -9.40
C ALA A 509 15.21 -17.79 -10.12
N ALA A 510 14.66 -16.95 -11.02
CA ALA A 510 13.44 -17.25 -11.75
C ALA A 510 13.60 -18.40 -12.76
N ASN A 511 14.79 -18.56 -13.34
CA ASN A 511 15.11 -19.63 -14.28
C ASN A 511 15.76 -20.86 -13.62
N HIS A 512 15.76 -20.94 -12.28
CA HIS A 512 16.40 -22.03 -11.56
C HIS A 512 15.78 -23.40 -11.95
N PRO A 513 16.57 -24.42 -12.36
CA PRO A 513 16.05 -25.69 -12.90
C PRO A 513 15.15 -26.48 -11.94
N ARG A 514 15.35 -26.28 -10.62
CA ARG A 514 14.59 -26.94 -9.54
C ARG A 514 13.77 -25.94 -8.74
N LEU A 515 13.30 -24.85 -9.35
CA LEU A 515 12.46 -23.85 -8.67
C LEU A 515 11.20 -24.52 -8.09
N PRO A 516 10.97 -24.46 -6.76
CA PRO A 516 9.81 -25.05 -6.14
C PRO A 516 8.49 -24.51 -6.71
N THR A 517 7.49 -25.38 -6.73
CA THR A 517 6.19 -25.09 -7.35
C THR A 517 5.48 -23.89 -6.72
N PHE A 518 5.51 -23.78 -5.38
CA PHE A 518 4.95 -22.62 -4.66
C PHE A 518 5.66 -21.30 -4.99
N ALA A 519 6.95 -21.34 -5.35
CA ALA A 519 7.76 -20.14 -5.60
C ALA A 519 7.63 -19.61 -7.03
N ARG A 520 7.23 -20.46 -7.99
CA ARG A 520 7.14 -20.08 -9.41
C ARG A 520 6.22 -18.89 -9.69
N PRO A 521 4.98 -18.84 -9.17
CA PRO A 521 4.11 -17.67 -9.38
C PRO A 521 4.70 -16.37 -8.83
N LEU A 522 5.41 -16.45 -7.69
CA LEU A 522 6.10 -15.30 -7.08
C LEU A 522 7.24 -14.81 -7.98
N MET A 523 8.06 -15.71 -8.50
CA MET A 523 9.19 -15.36 -9.38
C MET A 523 8.73 -14.81 -10.73
N ASP A 524 7.76 -15.47 -11.38
CA ASP A 524 7.21 -15.03 -12.67
C ASP A 524 6.61 -13.62 -12.57
N ALA A 525 5.96 -13.34 -11.45
CA ALA A 525 5.37 -12.04 -11.18
C ALA A 525 6.38 -10.92 -10.94
N GLN A 526 7.53 -11.23 -10.33
CA GLN A 526 8.58 -10.24 -10.06
C GLN A 526 9.43 -9.92 -11.29
N CYS A 527 9.49 -10.83 -12.28
CA CYS A 527 10.25 -10.63 -13.51
C CYS A 527 9.85 -9.36 -14.27
N ALA A 528 8.55 -9.11 -14.43
CA ALA A 528 8.03 -7.97 -15.20
C ALA A 528 8.45 -6.60 -14.64
N PRO A 529 8.19 -6.26 -13.36
CA PRO A 529 8.60 -4.96 -12.81
C PRO A 529 10.12 -4.79 -12.75
N LEU A 530 10.89 -5.85 -12.51
CA LEU A 530 12.36 -5.80 -12.46
C LEU A 530 12.99 -5.54 -13.84
N LEU A 531 12.49 -6.23 -14.88
CA LEU A 531 12.97 -6.02 -16.24
C LEU A 531 12.53 -4.67 -16.81
N ALA A 532 11.36 -4.18 -16.42
CA ALA A 532 10.96 -2.81 -16.71
C ALA A 532 11.94 -1.79 -16.11
N LEU A 533 12.35 -2.01 -14.87
CA LEU A 533 13.37 -1.19 -14.19
C LEU A 533 14.69 -1.15 -14.97
N PHE A 534 15.18 -2.32 -15.39
CA PHE A 534 16.38 -2.43 -16.20
C PHE A 534 16.23 -1.70 -17.56
N SER A 535 15.07 -1.85 -18.20
CA SER A 535 14.77 -1.26 -19.51
C SER A 535 14.70 0.27 -19.51
N MET A 536 14.70 0.95 -18.35
CA MET A 536 14.86 2.42 -18.31
C MET A 536 16.31 2.86 -18.56
N ILE A 537 17.28 1.99 -18.28
CA ILE A 537 18.70 2.27 -18.50
C ILE A 537 19.15 1.73 -19.87
N GLU A 538 18.80 0.47 -20.14
CA GLU A 538 19.12 -0.23 -21.39
C GLU A 538 17.81 -0.69 -22.04
N PRO A 539 17.22 0.11 -22.95
CA PRO A 539 15.90 -0.19 -23.51
C PRO A 539 15.85 -1.55 -24.21
N ASP A 540 15.05 -2.47 -23.66
CA ASP A 540 14.76 -3.78 -24.23
C ASP A 540 13.25 -4.11 -24.08
N PRO A 541 12.39 -3.46 -24.89
CA PRO A 541 10.94 -3.60 -24.76
C PRO A 541 10.45 -5.03 -25.10
N VAL A 542 11.23 -5.82 -25.85
CA VAL A 542 10.90 -7.20 -26.19
C VAL A 542 11.02 -8.07 -24.93
N ARG A 543 12.13 -7.96 -24.21
CA ARG A 543 12.36 -8.69 -22.97
C ARG A 543 11.36 -8.30 -21.88
N VAL A 544 10.98 -7.03 -21.79
CA VAL A 544 9.90 -6.58 -20.88
C VAL A 544 8.55 -7.21 -21.26
N SER A 545 8.23 -7.29 -22.56
CA SER A 545 6.98 -7.90 -23.04
C SER A 545 6.91 -9.41 -22.78
N GLU A 546 8.05 -10.12 -22.92
CA GLU A 546 8.16 -11.53 -22.52
C GLU A 546 7.93 -11.72 -21.03
N ALA A 547 8.50 -10.84 -20.20
CA ALA A 547 8.31 -10.86 -18.75
C ALA A 547 6.85 -10.57 -18.35
N VAL A 548 6.18 -9.62 -19.02
CA VAL A 548 4.74 -9.38 -18.86
C VAL A 548 3.92 -10.62 -19.20
N THR A 549 4.30 -11.35 -20.25
CA THR A 549 3.64 -12.61 -20.62
C THR A 549 3.81 -13.69 -19.54
N ARG A 550 5.00 -13.79 -18.93
CA ARG A 550 5.22 -14.69 -17.77
C ARG A 550 4.39 -14.27 -16.56
N ALA A 551 4.39 -12.98 -16.21
CA ALA A 551 3.60 -12.46 -15.10
C ALA A 551 2.08 -12.67 -15.30
N ARG A 552 1.57 -12.54 -16.54
CA ARG A 552 0.15 -12.85 -16.85
C ARG A 552 -0.19 -14.33 -16.61
N ARG A 553 0.72 -15.26 -16.92
CA ARG A 553 0.51 -16.70 -16.61
C ARG A 553 0.44 -16.96 -15.10
N ALA A 554 1.13 -16.17 -14.28
CA ALA A 554 1.04 -16.28 -12.83
C ALA A 554 -0.35 -15.91 -12.28
N LEU A 555 -1.18 -15.19 -13.05
CA LEU A 555 -2.57 -14.87 -12.68
C LEU A 555 -3.55 -16.03 -12.92
N ASP A 556 -3.21 -16.96 -13.82
CA ASP A 556 -4.06 -18.12 -14.14
C ASP A 556 -4.07 -19.17 -13.01
N GLY A 557 -3.06 -19.12 -12.13
CA GLY A 557 -2.93 -20.00 -10.98
C GLY A 557 -3.75 -19.58 -9.75
N PRO A 558 -3.90 -20.49 -8.76
CA PRO A 558 -4.39 -20.11 -7.45
C PRO A 558 -3.44 -19.08 -6.80
N ALA A 559 -4.02 -18.03 -6.23
CA ALA A 559 -3.27 -17.03 -5.48
C ALA A 559 -2.87 -17.59 -4.12
N SER A 560 -1.62 -17.42 -3.68
CA SER A 560 -1.11 -17.81 -2.36
C SER A 560 -1.51 -16.82 -1.27
N THR A 561 -1.66 -15.53 -1.59
CA THR A 561 -2.15 -14.48 -0.68
C THR A 561 -3.32 -13.71 -1.30
N PRO A 562 -4.20 -13.05 -0.51
CA PRO A 562 -5.35 -12.30 -1.05
C PRO A 562 -4.94 -11.20 -2.02
N ASP A 563 -3.82 -10.53 -1.73
CA ASP A 563 -3.34 -9.39 -2.49
C ASP A 563 -2.46 -9.82 -3.67
N GLN A 564 -2.22 -11.13 -3.87
CA GLN A 564 -1.27 -11.60 -4.87
C GLN A 564 -1.59 -11.10 -6.26
N ARG A 565 -2.84 -11.31 -6.70
CA ARG A 565 -3.26 -10.89 -8.03
C ARG A 565 -3.18 -9.37 -8.21
N VAL A 566 -3.47 -8.61 -7.16
CA VAL A 566 -3.39 -7.14 -7.17
C VAL A 566 -1.96 -6.68 -7.46
N TRP A 567 -0.96 -7.16 -6.71
CA TRP A 567 0.43 -6.72 -6.92
C TRP A 567 1.05 -7.29 -8.21
N ILE A 568 0.62 -8.47 -8.69
CA ILE A 568 1.04 -8.99 -10.00
C ILE A 568 0.56 -8.06 -11.11
N ARG A 569 -0.73 -7.70 -11.12
CA ARG A 569 -1.31 -6.79 -12.11
C ARG A 569 -0.70 -5.40 -12.03
N GLN A 570 -0.43 -4.92 -10.83
CA GLN A 570 0.31 -3.68 -10.61
C GLN A 570 1.70 -3.74 -11.27
N GLY A 571 2.44 -4.83 -11.04
CA GLY A 571 3.75 -5.05 -11.67
C GLY A 571 3.69 -5.10 -13.20
N ILE A 572 2.67 -5.75 -13.76
CA ILE A 572 2.41 -5.76 -15.21
C ILE A 572 2.14 -4.34 -15.73
N GLY A 573 1.25 -3.59 -15.07
CA GLY A 573 0.92 -2.22 -15.44
C GLY A 573 2.15 -1.32 -15.45
N MET A 574 2.99 -1.41 -14.41
CA MET A 574 4.26 -0.68 -14.34
C MET A 574 5.23 -1.04 -15.47
N ALA A 575 5.30 -2.32 -15.83
CA ALA A 575 6.15 -2.77 -16.93
C ALA A 575 5.69 -2.21 -18.28
N LEU A 576 4.38 -2.26 -18.54
CA LEU A 576 3.78 -1.73 -19.76
C LEU A 576 3.88 -0.19 -19.85
N LEU A 577 3.70 0.54 -18.74
CA LEU A 577 3.94 1.99 -18.69
C LEU A 577 5.40 2.32 -19.05
N THR A 578 6.35 1.47 -18.66
CA THR A 578 7.77 1.67 -18.98
C THR A 578 8.07 1.38 -20.45
N VAL A 579 7.44 0.36 -21.04
CA VAL A 579 7.48 0.13 -22.50
C VAL A 579 6.90 1.32 -23.24
N HIS A 580 5.76 1.86 -22.81
CA HIS A 580 5.17 3.06 -23.41
C HIS A 580 6.13 4.26 -23.34
N ARG A 581 6.71 4.56 -22.17
CA ARG A 581 7.65 5.70 -22.01
C ARG A 581 8.89 5.59 -22.90
N SER A 582 9.38 4.38 -23.16
CA SER A 582 10.58 4.16 -23.99
C SER A 582 10.28 4.08 -25.49
N THR A 583 9.13 3.55 -25.90
CA THR A 583 8.78 3.28 -27.31
C THR A 583 7.75 4.24 -27.90
N GLY A 584 6.96 4.92 -27.06
CA GLY A 584 5.78 5.67 -27.46
C GLY A 584 4.57 4.82 -27.84
N ASP A 585 4.59 3.50 -27.64
CA ASP A 585 3.48 2.61 -28.03
C ASP A 585 2.23 2.85 -27.17
N HIS A 586 1.16 3.35 -27.79
CA HIS A 586 -0.10 3.65 -27.12
C HIS A 586 -0.89 2.38 -26.75
N THR A 587 -0.66 1.26 -27.44
CA THR A 587 -1.32 -0.01 -27.10
C THR A 587 -0.84 -0.56 -25.75
N ALA A 588 0.46 -0.42 -25.47
CA ALA A 588 1.04 -0.74 -24.16
C ALA A 588 0.45 0.13 -23.04
N LEU A 589 0.14 1.41 -23.31
CA LEU A 589 -0.51 2.30 -22.34
C LEU A 589 -1.95 1.87 -22.04
N GLU A 590 -2.73 1.54 -23.07
CA GLU A 590 -4.10 1.04 -22.90
C GLU A 590 -4.15 -0.27 -22.11
N ASP A 591 -3.27 -1.23 -22.44
CA ASP A 591 -3.11 -2.47 -21.69
C ASP A 591 -2.72 -2.20 -20.24
N ALA A 592 -1.80 -1.25 -19.99
CA ALA A 592 -1.38 -0.89 -18.64
C ALA A 592 -2.54 -0.34 -17.80
N VAL A 593 -3.33 0.59 -18.36
CA VAL A 593 -4.52 1.13 -17.68
C VAL A 593 -5.52 0.02 -17.39
N GLY A 594 -5.76 -0.88 -18.35
CA GLY A 594 -6.66 -2.02 -18.17
C GLY A 594 -6.26 -2.97 -17.03
N GLU A 595 -4.96 -3.27 -16.90
CA GLU A 595 -4.44 -4.13 -15.82
C GLU A 595 -4.55 -3.43 -14.44
N LEU A 596 -4.26 -2.12 -14.37
CA LEU A 596 -4.38 -1.34 -13.13
C LEU A 596 -5.84 -1.15 -12.71
N GLU A 597 -6.77 -0.99 -13.66
CA GLU A 597 -8.22 -0.96 -13.39
C GLU A 597 -8.73 -2.31 -12.86
N GLN A 598 -8.23 -3.42 -13.43
CA GLN A 598 -8.55 -4.76 -12.95
C GLN A 598 -8.00 -4.98 -11.55
N ALA A 599 -6.76 -4.57 -11.28
CA ALA A 599 -6.17 -4.60 -9.93
C ALA A 599 -7.01 -3.79 -8.94
N ARG A 600 -7.50 -2.61 -9.33
CA ARG A 600 -8.37 -1.78 -8.48
C ARG A 600 -9.68 -2.48 -8.14
N ARG A 601 -10.25 -3.26 -9.06
CA ARG A 601 -11.48 -4.05 -8.84
C ARG A 601 -11.27 -5.25 -7.91
N GLU A 602 -10.04 -5.73 -7.81
CA GLU A 602 -9.65 -6.85 -6.93
C GLU A 602 -9.23 -6.38 -5.52
N LEU A 603 -9.12 -5.07 -5.29
CA LEU A 603 -8.86 -4.51 -3.95
C LEU A 603 -9.96 -4.90 -2.97
N THR A 604 -9.56 -5.40 -1.80
CA THR A 604 -10.48 -5.68 -0.69
C THR A 604 -10.18 -4.77 0.49
N GLU A 605 -11.09 -4.69 1.47
CA GLU A 605 -10.81 -3.96 2.72
C GLU A 605 -9.60 -4.51 3.48
N ARG A 606 -9.27 -5.80 3.25
CA ARG A 606 -8.13 -6.51 3.85
C ARG A 606 -6.81 -6.25 3.14
N THR A 607 -6.83 -5.69 1.92
CA THR A 607 -5.61 -5.34 1.20
C THR A 607 -4.84 -4.27 1.94
N SER A 608 -3.53 -4.47 2.08
CA SER A 608 -2.64 -3.53 2.78
C SER A 608 -2.84 -2.07 2.31
N PRO A 609 -2.95 -1.09 3.23
CA PRO A 609 -3.06 0.33 2.88
C PRO A 609 -1.95 0.81 1.94
N ALA A 610 -0.72 0.34 2.13
CA ALA A 610 0.42 0.70 1.29
C ALA A 610 0.23 0.25 -0.18
N ILE A 611 -0.20 -1.01 -0.39
CA ILE A 611 -0.48 -1.55 -1.75
C ILE A 611 -1.61 -0.76 -2.39
N ARG A 612 -2.70 -0.54 -1.64
CA ARG A 612 -3.88 0.19 -2.11
C ARG A 612 -3.55 1.62 -2.51
N GLN A 613 -2.83 2.34 -1.65
CA GLN A 613 -2.39 3.71 -1.89
C GLN A 613 -1.56 3.80 -3.17
N LYS A 614 -0.54 2.94 -3.29
CA LYS A 614 0.39 2.90 -4.42
C LYS A 614 -0.33 2.59 -5.74
N LEU A 615 -1.16 1.55 -5.77
CA LEU A 615 -1.94 1.18 -6.95
C LEU A 615 -2.85 2.32 -7.43
N LEU A 616 -3.56 2.98 -6.51
CA LEU A 616 -4.43 4.10 -6.86
C LEU A 616 -3.63 5.29 -7.42
N TRP A 617 -2.43 5.54 -6.89
CA TRP A 617 -1.56 6.60 -7.42
C TRP A 617 -1.06 6.28 -8.83
N GLU A 618 -0.57 5.07 -9.05
CA GLU A 618 -0.07 4.63 -10.37
C GLU A 618 -1.18 4.63 -11.42
N LEU A 619 -2.41 4.22 -11.05
CA LEU A 619 -3.56 4.31 -11.94
C LEU A 619 -3.92 5.76 -12.27
N ALA A 620 -3.82 6.69 -11.31
CA ALA A 620 -4.05 8.12 -11.56
C ALA A 620 -3.02 8.70 -12.54
N GLU A 621 -1.74 8.34 -12.40
CA GLU A 621 -0.69 8.72 -13.35
C GLU A 621 -0.92 8.10 -14.73
N ALA A 622 -1.38 6.84 -14.81
CA ALA A 622 -1.68 6.16 -16.06
C ALA A 622 -2.83 6.84 -16.82
N TYR A 623 -3.92 7.23 -16.13
CA TYR A 623 -4.98 8.04 -16.73
C TYR A 623 -4.45 9.39 -17.24
N ARG A 624 -3.63 10.08 -16.43
CA ARG A 624 -3.06 11.36 -16.84
C ARG A 624 -2.16 11.24 -18.07
N LEU A 625 -1.43 10.14 -18.19
CA LEU A 625 -0.55 9.84 -19.32
C LEU A 625 -1.34 9.48 -20.59
N ARG A 626 -2.49 8.81 -20.45
CA ARG A 626 -3.38 8.50 -21.58
C ARG A 626 -4.09 9.76 -22.10
N ASP A 627 -4.49 10.66 -21.20
CA ASP A 627 -5.06 11.99 -21.49
C ASP A 627 -6.22 11.96 -22.51
N ASP A 628 -7.06 10.92 -22.46
CA ASP A 628 -8.21 10.75 -23.35
C ASP A 628 -9.42 11.55 -22.86
N ARG A 629 -9.77 12.60 -23.62
CA ARG A 629 -10.90 13.47 -23.32
C ARG A 629 -12.26 12.81 -23.52
N GLU A 630 -12.39 11.83 -24.41
CA GLU A 630 -13.68 11.14 -24.63
C GLU A 630 -14.04 10.23 -23.46
N ARG A 631 -13.03 9.72 -22.76
CA ARG A 631 -13.17 8.88 -21.55
C ARG A 631 -13.11 9.67 -20.24
N ASP A 632 -12.94 10.99 -20.32
CA ASP A 632 -12.81 11.88 -19.17
C ASP A 632 -11.65 11.49 -18.22
N ASP A 633 -10.51 11.13 -18.81
CA ASP A 633 -9.34 10.63 -18.07
C ASP A 633 -8.83 11.61 -17.01
N THR A 634 -8.95 12.92 -17.24
CA THR A 634 -8.57 13.93 -16.25
C THR A 634 -9.42 13.78 -14.98
N SER A 635 -10.74 13.55 -15.11
CA SER A 635 -11.60 13.29 -13.97
C SER A 635 -11.20 12.00 -13.25
N ALA A 636 -10.96 10.94 -14.01
CA ALA A 636 -10.59 9.65 -13.47
C ALA A 636 -9.25 9.71 -12.72
N ALA A 637 -8.28 10.44 -13.27
CA ALA A 637 -6.98 10.69 -12.65
C ALA A 637 -7.12 11.43 -11.33
N VAL A 638 -7.83 12.57 -11.30
CA VAL A 638 -7.98 13.40 -10.09
C VAL A 638 -8.78 12.66 -9.02
N ALA A 639 -9.89 12.00 -9.38
CA ALA A 639 -10.69 11.21 -8.45
C ALA A 639 -9.91 10.02 -7.86
N THR A 640 -9.10 9.33 -8.67
CA THR A 640 -8.28 8.21 -8.21
C THR A 640 -7.10 8.69 -7.34
N ALA A 641 -6.50 9.84 -7.67
CA ALA A 641 -5.51 10.50 -6.83
C ALA A 641 -6.09 10.91 -5.47
N HIS A 642 -7.32 11.46 -5.42
CA HIS A 642 -8.01 11.76 -4.16
C HIS A 642 -8.23 10.51 -3.31
N ALA A 643 -8.68 9.41 -3.93
CA ALA A 643 -8.84 8.13 -3.24
C ALA A 643 -7.50 7.63 -2.65
N SER A 644 -6.40 7.80 -3.39
CA SER A 644 -5.05 7.48 -2.91
C SER A 644 -4.64 8.32 -1.70
N LEU A 645 -4.86 9.65 -1.75
CA LEU A 645 -4.58 10.56 -0.63
C LEU A 645 -5.43 10.24 0.60
N TRP A 646 -6.66 9.76 0.41
CA TRP A 646 -7.52 9.34 1.52
C TRP A 646 -7.02 8.07 2.20
N VAL A 647 -6.54 7.08 1.43
CA VAL A 647 -5.91 5.87 2.02
C VAL A 647 -4.67 6.26 2.83
N LEU A 648 -3.85 7.19 2.31
CA LEU A 648 -2.70 7.74 3.01
C LEU A 648 -3.10 8.47 4.31
N ALA A 649 -4.20 9.22 4.27
CA ALA A 649 -4.74 9.92 5.44
C ALA A 649 -5.13 8.97 6.57
N GLU A 650 -5.80 7.88 6.22
CA GLU A 650 -6.17 6.83 7.17
C GLU A 650 -4.94 6.16 7.76
N ASP A 651 -3.89 5.92 6.95
CA ASP A 651 -2.64 5.33 7.41
C ASP A 651 -1.92 6.23 8.44
N VAL A 652 -1.79 7.53 8.14
CA VAL A 652 -1.13 8.51 9.03
C VAL A 652 -1.85 8.66 10.37
N LEU A 653 -3.19 8.62 10.40
CA LEU A 653 -3.96 8.68 11.65
C LEU A 653 -3.62 7.56 12.64
N LEU A 654 -3.06 6.46 12.15
CA LEU A 654 -2.97 5.18 12.84
C LEU A 654 -1.54 4.76 13.14
N GLN A 655 -0.58 5.57 12.72
CA GLN A 655 0.82 5.48 13.08
C GLN A 655 1.06 6.23 14.40
N LEU A 656 1.98 5.72 15.24
CA LEU A 656 2.39 6.45 16.45
C LEU A 656 3.63 7.29 16.18
N GLY A 657 3.67 8.42 16.88
CA GLY A 657 4.71 9.43 16.74
C GLY A 657 4.42 10.38 15.59
N ALA A 658 4.51 11.68 15.87
CA ALA A 658 4.38 12.70 14.84
C ALA A 658 5.40 12.51 13.72
N GLU A 659 6.59 11.97 13.97
CA GLU A 659 7.66 11.86 12.98
C GLU A 659 7.31 11.01 11.75
N HIS A 660 6.94 9.74 11.95
CA HIS A 660 6.64 8.82 10.85
C HIS A 660 5.37 9.22 10.08
N GLY A 661 4.33 9.62 10.82
CA GLY A 661 3.10 10.14 10.21
C GLY A 661 3.33 11.41 9.38
N LEU A 662 4.26 12.28 9.80
CA LEU A 662 4.62 13.49 9.05
C LEU A 662 5.41 13.17 7.78
N GLU A 663 6.28 12.17 7.78
CA GLU A 663 7.00 11.71 6.58
C GLU A 663 6.05 11.14 5.52
N VAL A 664 5.15 10.24 5.92
CA VAL A 664 4.14 9.66 5.04
C VAL A 664 3.21 10.74 4.49
N ALA A 665 2.76 11.67 5.34
CA ALA A 665 1.88 12.74 4.91
C ALA A 665 2.58 13.75 3.98
N ARG A 666 3.89 13.97 4.14
CA ARG A 666 4.68 14.79 3.20
C ARG A 666 4.67 14.23 1.79
N ALA A 667 4.83 12.91 1.61
CA ALA A 667 4.69 12.27 0.31
C ALA A 667 3.28 12.52 -0.28
N GLY A 668 2.26 12.54 0.58
CA GLY A 668 0.90 12.95 0.25
C GLY A 668 0.75 14.40 -0.22
N ALA A 669 1.44 15.35 0.41
CA ALA A 669 1.39 16.76 0.02
C ALA A 669 1.89 16.98 -1.43
N SER A 670 3.02 16.36 -1.81
CA SER A 670 3.53 16.40 -3.19
C SER A 670 2.56 15.80 -4.20
N ARG A 671 1.92 14.68 -3.84
CA ARG A 671 0.91 14.01 -4.66
C ARG A 671 -0.36 14.86 -4.82
N GLY A 672 -0.84 15.47 -3.75
CA GLY A 672 -1.97 16.40 -3.79
C GLY A 672 -1.67 17.64 -4.62
N LEU A 673 -0.45 18.15 -4.59
CA LEU A 673 -0.03 19.28 -5.42
C LEU A 673 -0.09 18.94 -6.92
N LEU A 674 0.38 17.75 -7.29
CA LEU A 674 0.33 17.28 -8.67
C LEU A 674 -1.11 17.10 -9.17
N ALA A 675 -1.95 16.44 -8.38
CA ALA A 675 -3.37 16.28 -8.69
C ALA A 675 -4.11 17.63 -8.78
N ALA A 676 -3.73 18.61 -7.94
CA ALA A 676 -4.27 19.96 -8.01
C ALA A 676 -3.87 20.68 -9.30
N HIS A 677 -2.61 20.52 -9.72
CA HIS A 677 -2.12 21.10 -10.96
C HIS A 677 -2.88 20.53 -12.17
N TRP A 678 -3.08 19.20 -12.23
CA TRP A 678 -3.87 18.56 -13.29
C TRP A 678 -5.29 19.12 -13.37
N ALA A 679 -5.98 19.21 -12.23
CA ALA A 679 -7.33 19.75 -12.17
C ALA A 679 -7.39 21.23 -12.55
N ALA A 680 -6.42 22.04 -12.10
CA ALA A 680 -6.40 23.48 -12.35
C ALA A 680 -6.18 23.83 -13.83
N VAL A 681 -5.32 23.08 -14.52
CA VAL A 681 -5.06 23.27 -15.96
C VAL A 681 -6.31 22.97 -16.80
N ASP A 682 -7.13 22.01 -16.40
CA ASP A 682 -8.41 21.66 -17.07
C ASP A 682 -9.59 22.54 -16.61
N GLY A 683 -9.35 23.53 -15.75
CA GLY A 683 -10.39 24.44 -15.25
C GLY A 683 -11.28 23.86 -14.14
N ARG A 684 -10.93 22.71 -13.58
CA ARG A 684 -11.65 22.04 -12.48
C ARG A 684 -11.23 22.58 -11.13
N ILE A 685 -11.58 23.82 -10.86
CA ILE A 685 -11.04 24.58 -9.72
C ILE A 685 -11.45 23.98 -8.36
N GLU A 686 -12.66 23.43 -8.25
CA GLU A 686 -13.13 22.82 -7.01
C GLU A 686 -12.32 21.58 -6.64
N GLU A 687 -12.06 20.72 -7.62
CA GLU A 687 -11.23 19.53 -7.46
C GLU A 687 -9.78 19.91 -7.16
N ALA A 688 -9.27 20.99 -7.78
CA ALA A 688 -7.93 21.50 -7.51
C ALA A 688 -7.77 21.97 -6.05
N VAL A 689 -8.73 22.73 -5.53
CA VAL A 689 -8.73 23.15 -4.11
C VAL A 689 -8.85 21.93 -3.21
N ALA A 690 -9.73 20.97 -3.52
CA ALA A 690 -9.87 19.75 -2.74
C ALA A 690 -8.56 18.92 -2.73
N SER A 691 -7.85 18.80 -3.86
CA SER A 691 -6.52 18.16 -3.94
C SER A 691 -5.50 18.83 -3.02
N LEU A 692 -5.43 20.17 -3.04
CA LEU A 692 -4.50 20.94 -2.20
C LEU A 692 -4.81 20.77 -0.71
N GLU A 693 -6.10 20.82 -0.35
CA GLU A 693 -6.55 20.68 1.03
C GLU A 693 -6.41 19.24 1.56
N ASN A 694 -6.62 18.22 0.72
CA ASN A 694 -6.47 16.81 1.05
C ASN A 694 -5.01 16.32 1.00
N GLY A 695 -4.12 16.99 0.26
CA GLY A 695 -2.69 16.70 0.29
C GLY A 695 -1.99 17.43 1.43
N ARG A 696 -2.01 18.77 1.39
CA ARG A 696 -1.20 19.63 2.26
C ARG A 696 -1.79 19.79 3.64
N GLY A 697 -3.10 20.01 3.72
CA GLY A 697 -3.80 20.13 5.00
C GLY A 697 -3.90 18.81 5.77
N LEU A 698 -3.72 17.67 5.09
CA LEU A 698 -3.76 16.35 5.70
C LEU A 698 -2.63 16.13 6.71
N VAL A 699 -1.42 16.57 6.39
CA VAL A 699 -0.23 16.43 7.26
C VAL A 699 -0.50 16.97 8.66
N LEU A 700 -0.89 18.25 8.75
CA LEU A 700 -1.17 18.92 10.03
C LEU A 700 -2.46 18.42 10.68
N ARG A 701 -3.47 18.00 9.91
CA ARG A 701 -4.72 17.46 10.48
C ARG A 701 -4.53 16.06 11.07
N ALA A 702 -3.84 15.18 10.35
CA ALA A 702 -3.59 13.82 10.77
C ALA A 702 -2.60 13.78 11.95
N ALA A 703 -1.52 14.56 11.91
CA ALA A 703 -0.59 14.67 13.04
C ALA A 703 -1.28 15.26 14.30
N ALA A 704 -2.09 16.31 14.16
CA ALA A 704 -2.84 16.87 15.30
C ALA A 704 -3.97 15.94 15.80
N ALA A 705 -4.52 15.08 14.94
CA ALA A 705 -5.58 14.15 15.28
C ALA A 705 -5.05 12.85 15.92
N ALA A 706 -3.84 12.41 15.55
CA ALA A 706 -3.19 11.22 16.10
C ALA A 706 -3.03 11.31 17.63
N ALA A 707 -2.68 12.50 18.16
CA ALA A 707 -2.58 12.76 19.59
C ALA A 707 -3.92 12.73 20.35
N GLY A 708 -5.07 12.64 19.67
CA GLY A 708 -6.42 12.67 20.26
C GLY A 708 -7.28 11.43 19.96
N VAL A 709 -6.69 10.36 19.41
CA VAL A 709 -7.43 9.12 19.08
C VAL A 709 -8.06 8.47 20.33
N PRO A 710 -7.37 8.31 21.48
CA PRO A 710 -7.98 7.74 22.69
C PRO A 710 -9.19 8.53 23.19
N GLU A 711 -9.12 9.86 23.15
CA GLU A 711 -10.19 10.76 23.59
C GLU A 711 -11.40 10.64 22.66
N GLN A 712 -11.16 10.44 21.37
CA GLN A 712 -12.20 10.22 20.38
C GLN A 712 -12.86 8.84 20.46
N LEU A 713 -12.11 7.81 20.83
CA LEU A 713 -12.66 6.49 21.13
C LEU A 713 -13.50 6.54 22.41
N ALA A 714 -13.00 7.20 23.45
CA ALA A 714 -13.72 7.39 24.71
C ALA A 714 -15.00 8.22 24.54
N ALA A 715 -14.97 9.31 23.77
CA ALA A 715 -16.13 10.13 23.45
C ALA A 715 -17.23 9.37 22.70
N ARG A 716 -16.88 8.25 22.04
CA ARG A 716 -17.81 7.35 21.34
C ARG A 716 -18.28 6.16 22.19
N GLY A 717 -17.93 6.13 23.48
CA GLY A 717 -18.32 5.05 24.40
C GLY A 717 -17.37 3.85 24.41
N GLU A 718 -16.30 3.86 23.61
CA GLU A 718 -15.30 2.78 23.54
C GLU A 718 -14.15 3.02 24.55
N ALA A 719 -14.51 3.14 25.84
CA ALA A 719 -13.57 3.47 26.91
C ALA A 719 -12.49 2.39 27.11
N GLU A 720 -12.83 1.11 26.93
CA GLU A 720 -11.88 0.01 27.02
C GLU A 720 -10.88 0.02 25.86
N LEU A 721 -11.33 0.33 24.64
CA LEU A 721 -10.46 0.44 23.46
C LEU A 721 -9.53 1.65 23.57
N ALA A 722 -10.04 2.77 24.11
CA ALA A 722 -9.24 3.95 24.41
C ALA A 722 -8.13 3.64 25.44
N GLU A 723 -8.43 2.87 26.49
CA GLU A 723 -7.42 2.49 27.48
C GLU A 723 -6.41 1.47 26.94
N GLN A 724 -6.86 0.51 26.11
CA GLN A 724 -5.96 -0.39 25.38
C GLN A 724 -4.98 0.39 24.49
N TRP A 725 -5.45 1.45 23.82
CA TRP A 725 -4.60 2.36 23.05
C TRP A 725 -3.60 3.09 23.94
N ARG A 726 -4.04 3.70 25.06
CA ARG A 726 -3.11 4.38 25.99
C ARG A 726 -2.05 3.47 26.56
N THR A 727 -2.39 2.23 26.88
CA THR A 727 -1.43 1.24 27.39
C THR A 727 -0.44 0.82 26.30
N ALA A 728 -0.91 0.51 25.09
CA ALA A 728 -0.05 0.17 23.97
C ALA A 728 0.95 1.29 23.63
N VAL A 729 0.55 2.56 23.76
CA VAL A 729 1.43 3.72 23.57
C VAL A 729 2.50 3.83 24.67
N ARG A 730 2.14 3.51 25.91
CA ARG A 730 3.00 3.67 27.09
C ARG A 730 4.11 2.64 27.19
N ASP A 731 3.84 1.43 26.69
CA ASP A 731 4.74 0.27 26.82
C ASP A 731 5.79 0.18 25.69
N LEU A 732 5.84 1.17 24.79
CA LEU A 732 6.77 1.22 23.66
C LEU A 732 8.14 1.82 24.04
N PRO A 733 9.25 1.25 23.54
CA PRO A 733 10.60 1.77 23.82
C PRO A 733 10.85 3.12 23.13
N LEU A 734 11.58 4.01 23.81
CA LEU A 734 12.08 5.29 23.27
C LEU A 734 13.24 4.99 22.31
N GLN A 735 13.12 5.33 21.02
CA GLN A 735 14.22 5.20 20.06
C GLN A 735 14.56 6.50 19.34
N ALA A 736 15.84 6.59 18.96
CA ALA A 736 16.48 7.71 18.27
C ALA A 736 16.10 7.73 16.78
N ALA A 737 16.10 8.94 16.22
CA ALA A 737 15.73 9.22 14.83
C ALA A 737 16.69 8.56 13.82
N PRO A 738 16.19 8.05 12.67
CA PRO A 738 17.04 7.61 11.58
C PRO A 738 17.69 8.79 10.83
N SER A 739 18.95 8.62 10.43
CA SER A 739 19.79 9.61 9.74
C SER A 739 19.44 9.67 8.24
N GLY A 740 18.98 10.82 7.77
CA GLY A 740 18.34 10.97 6.45
C GLY A 740 19.25 11.00 5.22
N GLY A 741 18.68 10.61 4.07
CA GLY A 741 19.17 10.95 2.73
C GLY A 741 18.03 11.41 1.81
N GLY A 742 18.27 12.47 1.04
CA GLY A 742 17.26 13.12 0.21
C GLY A 742 17.23 12.60 -1.23
N LEU A 743 16.03 12.57 -1.82
CA LEU A 743 15.80 12.44 -3.27
C LEU A 743 15.48 13.83 -3.83
N ALA A 744 16.25 14.29 -4.82
CA ALA A 744 16.01 15.51 -5.58
C ALA A 744 15.25 15.18 -6.89
N PRO A 745 14.38 16.07 -7.41
CA PRO A 745 13.70 15.86 -8.68
C PRO A 745 14.48 16.49 -9.84
N GLY A 746 14.70 15.71 -10.89
CA GLY A 746 15.18 16.19 -12.19
C GLY A 746 14.90 15.15 -13.26
N ALA A 747 14.28 15.56 -14.37
CA ALA A 747 13.92 14.69 -15.49
C ALA A 747 15.01 14.68 -16.58
N GLY A 748 15.24 13.51 -17.15
CA GLY A 748 15.68 13.30 -18.51
C GLY A 748 17.15 12.91 -18.68
N GLY A 749 17.58 11.77 -18.13
CA GLY A 749 18.63 10.99 -18.77
C GLY A 749 19.49 10.11 -17.87
N GLY A 750 19.04 8.89 -17.54
CA GLY A 750 19.87 7.79 -17.03
C GLY A 750 20.77 8.15 -15.84
N THR A 751 20.40 9.15 -15.05
CA THR A 751 21.22 9.64 -13.94
C THR A 751 21.01 8.77 -12.69
N PRO A 752 21.99 8.71 -11.77
CA PRO A 752 21.86 7.97 -10.51
C PRO A 752 20.58 8.30 -9.71
N ASP A 753 20.06 9.53 -9.81
CA ASP A 753 18.85 9.97 -9.13
C ASP A 753 17.56 9.39 -9.73
N GLU A 754 17.51 9.20 -11.05
CA GLU A 754 16.37 8.55 -11.74
C GLU A 754 16.30 7.06 -11.41
N VAL A 755 17.46 6.39 -11.38
CA VAL A 755 17.59 4.99 -10.98
C VAL A 755 17.08 4.83 -9.54
N ARG A 756 17.49 5.72 -8.63
CA ARG A 756 17.01 5.74 -7.25
C ARG A 756 15.49 5.91 -7.15
N SER A 757 14.94 6.91 -7.83
CA SER A 757 13.49 7.17 -7.84
C SER A 757 12.66 5.99 -8.37
N ALA A 758 13.16 5.33 -9.41
CA ALA A 758 12.46 4.19 -9.99
C ALA A 758 12.60 2.93 -9.13
N LEU A 759 13.76 2.71 -8.50
CA LEU A 759 13.97 1.63 -7.54
C LEU A 759 13.05 1.79 -6.33
N THR A 760 12.91 3.00 -5.77
CA THR A 760 11.93 3.25 -4.71
C THR A 760 10.51 2.89 -5.14
N ARG A 761 10.13 3.18 -6.39
CA ARG A 761 8.80 2.81 -6.92
C ARG A 761 8.59 1.31 -7.02
N VAL A 762 9.60 0.50 -7.32
CA VAL A 762 9.44 -0.96 -7.46
C VAL A 762 9.68 -1.70 -6.15
N MET A 763 10.66 -1.28 -5.35
CA MET A 763 11.07 -1.95 -4.12
C MET A 763 10.19 -1.66 -2.91
N SER A 764 9.38 -0.59 -2.92
CA SER A 764 8.42 -0.34 -1.84
C SER A 764 7.30 -1.39 -1.83
N ALA A 765 7.59 -2.49 -1.15
CA ALA A 765 6.69 -3.49 -0.58
C ALA A 765 7.02 -3.78 0.90
N GLY A 766 8.06 -3.16 1.46
CA GLY A 766 8.31 -3.12 2.90
C GLY A 766 7.68 -1.88 3.52
N SER A 767 6.81 -2.07 4.51
CA SER A 767 6.46 -1.00 5.44
C SER A 767 7.72 -0.58 6.18
N ALA A 768 8.08 0.70 6.11
CA ALA A 768 9.16 1.25 6.92
C ALA A 768 8.82 1.10 8.41
N PRO A 769 9.80 0.82 9.30
CA PRO A 769 9.55 0.66 10.72
C PRO A 769 9.29 2.02 11.38
N GLY A 770 8.03 2.44 11.39
CA GLY A 770 7.53 3.40 12.37
C GLY A 770 6.98 2.66 13.58
N VAL A 771 7.14 3.20 14.79
CA VAL A 771 6.52 2.64 16.00
C VAL A 771 5.01 2.48 15.76
N GLU A 772 4.53 1.24 15.71
CA GLU A 772 3.19 0.91 15.21
C GLU A 772 2.35 0.29 16.34
N ILE A 773 1.13 0.84 16.52
CA ILE A 773 0.09 0.24 17.36
C ILE A 773 -0.20 -1.16 16.86
N PRO A 774 -0.42 -2.16 17.75
CA PRO A 774 -0.82 -3.49 17.33
C PRO A 774 -1.93 -3.45 16.27
N SER A 775 -1.71 -4.07 15.11
CA SER A 775 -2.57 -3.91 13.94
C SER A 775 -4.01 -4.37 14.15
N ARG A 776 -4.25 -5.26 15.12
CA ARG A 776 -5.59 -5.60 15.62
C ARG A 776 -6.27 -4.41 16.31
N LEU A 777 -5.55 -3.74 17.22
CA LEU A 777 -6.03 -2.55 17.93
C LEU A 777 -6.26 -1.39 16.95
N ARG A 778 -5.36 -1.22 15.97
CA ARG A 778 -5.49 -0.29 14.86
C ARG A 778 -6.76 -0.52 14.03
N ARG A 779 -6.98 -1.75 13.54
CA ARG A 779 -8.16 -2.13 12.74
C ARG A 779 -9.45 -1.94 13.53
N ARG A 780 -9.49 -2.35 14.80
CA ARG A 780 -10.65 -2.15 15.68
C ARG A 780 -10.96 -0.68 15.91
N ALA A 781 -9.95 0.16 16.14
CA ALA A 781 -10.12 1.60 16.27
C ALA A 781 -10.65 2.23 14.96
N LEU A 782 -10.07 1.88 13.81
CA LEU A 782 -10.55 2.31 12.49
C LEU A 782 -12.00 1.92 12.26
N ASP A 783 -12.34 0.66 12.51
CA ASP A 783 -13.67 0.15 12.30
C ASP A 783 -14.69 0.89 13.17
N VAL A 784 -14.38 1.18 14.43
CA VAL A 784 -15.22 2.00 15.30
C VAL A 784 -15.37 3.41 14.74
N LEU A 785 -14.26 4.02 14.30
CA LEU A 785 -14.28 5.35 13.70
C LEU A 785 -15.08 5.36 12.37
N ARG A 786 -15.12 4.24 11.63
CA ARG A 786 -15.89 4.03 10.38
C ARG A 786 -17.38 3.68 10.59
N ARG A 787 -17.72 2.84 11.57
CA ARG A 787 -19.02 2.12 11.68
C ARG A 787 -20.24 2.98 11.99
N ASP A 788 -20.11 4.09 12.72
CA ASP A 788 -21.27 4.85 13.22
C ASP A 788 -21.47 6.23 12.56
N SER A 789 -20.87 6.40 11.39
CA SER A 789 -20.52 7.71 10.88
C SER A 789 -21.07 7.92 9.46
N GLY A 790 -22.39 8.08 9.27
CA GLY A 790 -22.96 8.33 7.93
C GLY A 790 -22.17 9.43 7.19
N GLU A 791 -21.53 9.10 6.06
CA GLU A 791 -20.67 9.88 5.11
C GLU A 791 -19.78 11.07 5.60
N ALA A 792 -19.84 11.56 6.83
CA ALA A 792 -19.45 12.93 7.20
C ALA A 792 -18.52 13.12 8.43
N PRO A 793 -18.45 12.26 9.46
CA PRO A 793 -17.63 12.54 10.66
C PRO A 793 -16.11 12.32 10.53
N LEU A 794 -15.65 11.27 9.84
CA LEU A 794 -14.22 11.10 9.54
C LEU A 794 -13.74 12.21 8.58
N ARG A 795 -14.64 12.67 7.69
CA ARG A 795 -14.52 13.96 6.96
C ARG A 795 -14.47 15.18 7.88
N GLY A 796 -15.16 15.19 9.02
CA GLY A 796 -15.06 16.28 10.00
C GLY A 796 -13.71 16.34 10.74
N LEU A 797 -12.97 15.22 10.79
CA LEU A 797 -11.63 15.14 11.39
C LEU A 797 -10.51 15.31 10.35
N LEU A 798 -10.63 14.65 9.20
CA LEU A 798 -9.62 14.60 8.13
C LEU A 798 -10.00 15.33 6.85
N GLY A 799 -11.30 15.55 6.62
CA GLY A 799 -11.81 16.12 5.39
C GLY A 799 -11.36 17.54 5.17
N ALA A 800 -11.00 17.81 3.91
CA ALA A 800 -10.72 19.14 3.42
C ALA A 800 -11.97 20.06 3.50
N PRO A 801 -11.80 21.34 3.85
CA PRO A 801 -12.87 22.31 3.67
C PRO A 801 -13.20 22.48 2.18
N GLY A 802 -14.50 22.55 1.88
CA GLY A 802 -14.96 22.91 0.54
C GLY A 802 -14.81 24.40 0.26
N ILE A 803 -14.90 24.79 -1.02
CA ILE A 803 -14.85 26.21 -1.45
C ILE A 803 -15.92 27.06 -0.75
N GLY A 804 -17.12 26.50 -0.49
CA GLY A 804 -18.19 27.20 0.22
C GLY A 804 -17.77 27.66 1.62
N GLU A 805 -17.15 26.77 2.40
CA GLU A 805 -16.65 27.08 3.75
C GLU A 805 -15.51 28.10 3.71
N LEU A 806 -14.57 27.95 2.77
CA LEU A 806 -13.47 28.89 2.58
C LEU A 806 -13.99 30.31 2.30
N ARG A 807 -15.00 30.43 1.43
CA ARG A 807 -15.62 31.73 1.12
C ARG A 807 -16.35 32.35 2.29
N GLU A 808 -17.04 31.54 3.09
CA GLU A 808 -17.69 32.02 4.30
C GLU A 808 -16.66 32.56 5.29
N GLY A 809 -15.55 31.83 5.50
CA GLY A 809 -14.43 32.29 6.31
C GLY A 809 -13.85 33.61 5.80
N LEU A 810 -13.60 33.74 4.49
CA LEU A 810 -13.08 34.96 3.88
C LEU A 810 -14.02 36.17 4.12
N ARG A 811 -15.33 35.97 4.00
CA ARG A 811 -16.31 37.03 4.30
C ARG A 811 -16.33 37.39 5.78
N ALA A 812 -16.28 36.39 6.66
CA ALA A 812 -16.28 36.61 8.11
C ALA A 812 -15.06 37.39 8.59
N THR A 813 -13.90 37.22 7.94
CA THR A 813 -12.67 37.93 8.28
C THR A 813 -12.45 39.22 7.48
N GLY A 814 -13.30 39.53 6.51
CA GLY A 814 -13.08 40.66 5.61
C GLY A 814 -11.84 40.50 4.71
N THR A 815 -11.46 39.27 4.39
CA THR A 815 -10.35 38.94 3.51
C THR A 815 -10.84 38.90 2.05
N ASP A 816 -10.09 39.50 1.12
CA ASP A 816 -10.51 39.61 -0.27
C ASP A 816 -10.35 38.28 -1.02
N ALA A 817 -9.23 37.59 -0.80
CA ALA A 817 -8.94 36.30 -1.44
C ALA A 817 -8.00 35.40 -0.63
N LEU A 818 -8.23 34.10 -0.76
CA LEU A 818 -7.27 33.03 -0.48
C LEU A 818 -6.62 32.62 -1.81
N VAL A 819 -5.30 32.64 -1.88
CA VAL A 819 -4.55 32.37 -3.11
C VAL A 819 -3.59 31.22 -2.90
N TYR A 820 -3.84 30.10 -3.55
CA TYR A 820 -2.89 28.98 -3.60
C TYR A 820 -1.90 29.20 -4.74
N LEU A 821 -0.60 29.15 -4.45
CA LEU A 821 0.44 29.24 -5.47
C LEU A 821 1.00 27.84 -5.72
N VAL A 822 0.72 27.30 -6.90
CA VAL A 822 1.09 25.95 -7.31
C VAL A 822 2.23 26.02 -8.32
N PRO A 823 3.40 25.43 -8.04
CA PRO A 823 4.49 25.38 -9.01
C PRO A 823 4.13 24.50 -10.21
N GLY A 824 4.64 24.88 -11.39
CA GLY A 824 4.50 24.08 -12.60
C GLY A 824 5.35 22.81 -12.54
N GLN A 825 4.91 21.79 -13.26
CA GLN A 825 5.57 20.49 -13.36
C GLN A 825 6.14 20.31 -14.77
N ASP A 826 7.36 19.78 -14.85
CA ASP A 826 8.09 19.59 -16.12
C ASP A 826 8.14 20.87 -16.97
N THR A 827 7.47 20.87 -18.12
CA THR A 827 7.40 21.99 -19.06
C THR A 827 6.15 22.86 -18.88
N ALA A 828 5.24 22.47 -18.00
CA ALA A 828 4.01 23.21 -17.75
C ALA A 828 4.26 24.46 -16.87
N ASP A 829 3.50 25.50 -17.14
CA ASP A 829 3.45 26.71 -16.31
C ASP A 829 2.90 26.38 -14.92
N GLY A 830 3.28 27.16 -13.90
CA GLY A 830 2.58 27.05 -12.61
C GLY A 830 1.24 27.77 -12.63
N VAL A 831 0.48 27.65 -11.55
CA VAL A 831 -0.89 28.17 -11.46
C VAL A 831 -1.11 28.86 -10.12
N ALA A 832 -1.78 30.00 -10.12
CA ALA A 832 -2.41 30.54 -8.92
C ALA A 832 -3.91 30.17 -8.91
N VAL A 833 -4.39 29.53 -7.86
CA VAL A 833 -5.82 29.26 -7.65
C VAL A 833 -6.38 30.30 -6.68
N LEU A 834 -7.30 31.12 -7.17
CA LEU A 834 -7.88 32.25 -6.43
C LEU A 834 -9.29 31.90 -5.95
N VAL A 835 -9.46 31.79 -4.64
CA VAL A 835 -10.76 31.70 -3.98
C VAL A 835 -11.10 33.08 -3.41
N ARG A 836 -12.04 33.77 -4.07
CA ARG A 836 -12.47 35.13 -3.71
C ARG A 836 -13.63 35.11 -2.73
N SER A 837 -13.77 36.15 -1.91
CA SER A 837 -14.95 36.33 -1.05
C SER A 837 -16.26 36.43 -1.85
N ALA A 838 -16.22 36.89 -3.11
CA ALA A 838 -17.35 36.93 -4.04
C ALA A 838 -16.92 36.61 -5.50
N GLY A 839 -17.86 36.10 -6.31
CA GLY A 839 -17.62 35.69 -7.72
C GLY A 839 -16.91 34.35 -7.87
N GLU A 840 -16.94 33.70 -9.04
CA GLU A 840 -16.43 32.33 -9.25
C GLU A 840 -14.93 32.15 -8.92
N PRO A 841 -14.50 30.98 -8.42
CA PRO A 841 -13.09 30.71 -8.19
C PRO A 841 -12.37 30.56 -9.54
N THR A 842 -11.12 30.99 -9.63
CA THR A 842 -10.39 31.04 -10.91
C THR A 842 -8.98 30.51 -10.77
N ALA A 843 -8.50 29.77 -11.76
CA ALA A 843 -7.08 29.49 -11.94
C ALA A 843 -6.46 30.52 -12.89
N LEU A 844 -5.29 31.04 -12.52
CA LEU A 844 -4.46 31.91 -13.35
C LEU A 844 -3.17 31.16 -13.68
N ALA A 845 -2.93 30.89 -14.97
CA ALA A 845 -1.65 30.35 -15.43
C ALA A 845 -0.54 31.40 -15.24
N LEU A 846 0.58 30.97 -14.64
CA LEU A 846 1.72 31.81 -14.29
C LEU A 846 3.00 31.16 -14.83
N PRO A 847 3.47 31.57 -16.02
CA PRO A 847 4.69 31.03 -16.61
C PRO A 847 5.93 31.20 -15.73
N GLY A 848 5.95 32.27 -14.93
CA GLY A 848 7.00 32.50 -13.93
C GLY A 848 7.12 31.38 -12.89
N LEU A 849 6.04 30.65 -12.61
CA LEU A 849 6.02 29.52 -11.68
C LEU A 849 6.36 28.16 -12.34
N GLY A 850 6.54 28.11 -13.66
CA GLY A 850 7.05 26.92 -14.36
C GLY A 850 8.50 26.62 -13.98
N ALA A 851 8.98 25.40 -14.25
CA ALA A 851 10.37 25.02 -13.96
C ALA A 851 11.43 26.00 -14.51
N PRO A 852 11.38 26.43 -15.80
CA PRO A 852 12.36 27.41 -16.31
C PRO A 852 12.15 28.82 -15.73
N GLY A 853 10.94 29.17 -15.29
CA GLY A 853 10.61 30.48 -14.74
C GLY A 853 11.12 30.70 -13.31
N ARG A 854 11.38 29.63 -12.56
CA ARG A 854 11.78 29.65 -11.14
C ARG A 854 13.30 29.71 -10.90
N GLU A 855 14.11 29.94 -11.93
CA GLU A 855 15.58 30.05 -11.79
C GLU A 855 16.05 31.05 -10.71
N PRO A 856 15.41 32.22 -10.48
CA PRO A 856 15.74 33.09 -9.35
C PRO A 856 15.50 32.47 -7.96
N LEU A 857 14.47 31.63 -7.81
CA LEU A 857 14.21 30.89 -6.58
C LEU A 857 15.30 29.84 -6.34
N GLU A 858 15.63 29.04 -7.34
CA GLU A 858 16.70 28.04 -7.20
C GLU A 858 18.05 28.68 -6.85
N ARG A 859 18.39 29.83 -7.47
CA ARG A 859 19.60 30.60 -7.12
C ARG A 859 19.61 31.09 -5.67
N TYR A 860 18.45 31.49 -5.14
CA TYR A 860 18.32 31.91 -3.75
C TYR A 860 18.51 30.73 -2.79
N LEU A 861 17.89 29.58 -3.10
CA LEU A 861 18.04 28.35 -2.31
C LEU A 861 19.49 27.86 -2.29
N ASP A 862 20.13 27.81 -3.46
CA ASP A 862 21.55 27.46 -3.60
C ASP A 862 22.47 28.39 -2.81
N ALA A 863 22.21 29.70 -2.85
CA ALA A 863 23.00 30.67 -2.11
C ALA A 863 22.80 30.52 -0.59
N GLY A 864 21.59 30.17 -0.15
CA GLY A 864 21.28 29.84 1.24
C GLY A 864 22.04 28.59 1.71
N ALA A 865 21.99 27.52 0.93
CA ALA A 865 22.71 26.28 1.23
C ALA A 865 24.24 26.51 1.35
N ARG A 866 24.81 27.31 0.44
CA ARG A 866 26.24 27.69 0.50
C ARG A 866 26.56 28.51 1.75
N ARG A 867 25.68 29.46 2.13
CA ARG A 867 25.84 30.26 3.35
C ARG A 867 25.88 29.37 4.60
N SER A 868 24.98 28.39 4.68
CA SER A 868 24.89 27.47 5.82
C SER A 868 26.04 26.45 5.88
N ALA A 869 26.63 26.09 4.74
CA ALA A 869 27.77 25.16 4.68
C ALA A 869 29.10 25.78 5.17
N VAL A 870 29.22 27.11 5.20
CA VAL A 870 30.44 27.80 5.62
C VAL A 870 30.41 28.06 7.13
N SER A 871 31.39 27.51 7.86
CA SER A 871 31.53 27.78 9.29
C SER A 871 31.71 29.28 9.57
N GLU A 872 30.94 29.81 10.52
CA GLU A 872 31.04 31.20 10.98
C GLU A 872 32.46 31.58 11.46
N ARG A 873 33.32 30.59 11.76
CA ARG A 873 34.74 30.79 12.12
C ARG A 873 35.59 31.32 10.95
N GLY A 874 35.14 31.14 9.71
CA GLY A 874 35.75 31.69 8.49
C GLY A 874 35.11 33.02 8.09
N MET A 875 35.33 34.08 8.87
CA MET A 875 34.58 35.36 8.77
C MET A 875 34.51 35.95 7.35
N ASP A 876 35.61 35.94 6.59
CA ASP A 876 35.63 36.50 5.22
C ASP A 876 34.79 35.69 4.23
N ALA A 877 34.87 34.35 4.32
CA ALA A 877 34.13 33.43 3.46
C ALA A 877 32.63 33.44 3.79
N HIS A 878 32.28 33.51 5.08
CA HIS A 878 30.89 33.65 5.51
C HIS A 878 30.32 35.01 5.07
N ALA A 879 31.06 36.11 5.23
CA ALA A 879 30.63 37.43 4.79
C ALA A 879 30.44 37.49 3.26
N GLU A 880 31.28 36.81 2.49
CA GLU A 880 31.09 36.68 1.04
C GLU A 880 29.86 35.85 0.68
N ALA A 881 29.67 34.68 1.31
CA ALA A 881 28.48 33.86 1.09
C ALA A 881 27.19 34.59 1.48
N HIS A 882 27.21 35.35 2.57
CA HIS A 882 26.09 36.19 3.01
C HIS A 882 25.73 37.28 1.97
N ARG A 883 26.73 37.99 1.42
CA ARG A 883 26.49 38.99 0.35
C ARG A 883 25.88 38.36 -0.90
N HIS A 884 26.34 37.18 -1.31
CA HIS A 884 25.78 36.47 -2.45
C HIS A 884 24.33 36.04 -2.21
N TRP A 885 24.03 35.53 -1.00
CA TRP A 885 22.68 35.18 -0.60
C TRP A 885 21.76 36.39 -0.58
N GLU A 886 22.22 37.52 -0.04
CA GLU A 886 21.42 38.75 -0.02
C GLU A 886 21.13 39.29 -1.43
N ALA A 887 22.11 39.26 -2.34
CA ALA A 887 21.89 39.62 -3.73
C ALA A 887 20.87 38.68 -4.42
N ALA A 888 20.91 37.39 -4.09
CA ALA A 888 19.92 36.44 -4.59
C ALA A 888 18.52 36.70 -4.01
N LEU A 889 18.40 37.13 -2.75
CA LEU A 889 17.14 37.53 -2.12
C LEU A 889 16.53 38.78 -2.80
N GLU A 890 17.35 39.75 -3.18
CA GLU A 890 16.88 40.91 -3.97
C GLU A 890 16.39 40.47 -5.36
N GLY A 891 17.16 39.63 -6.06
CA GLY A 891 16.77 39.08 -7.35
C GLY A 891 15.49 38.25 -7.28
N LEU A 892 15.29 37.51 -6.19
CA LEU A 892 14.06 36.77 -5.91
C LEU A 892 12.85 37.73 -5.76
N SER A 893 13.05 38.85 -5.07
CA SER A 893 12.01 39.86 -4.87
C SER A 893 11.67 40.63 -6.15
N ASP A 894 12.66 40.89 -7.00
CA ASP A 894 12.50 41.49 -8.34
C ASP A 894 11.74 40.56 -9.29
N TRP A 895 11.90 39.24 -9.16
CA TRP A 895 11.14 38.25 -9.91
C TRP A 895 9.71 38.11 -9.39
N ALA A 896 9.54 37.95 -8.06
CA ALA A 896 8.27 37.62 -7.43
C ALA A 896 7.15 38.63 -7.73
N GLY A 897 7.52 39.90 -7.91
CA GLY A 897 6.59 40.98 -8.26
C GLY A 897 5.93 40.76 -9.63
N PRO A 898 6.64 40.98 -10.75
CA PRO A 898 6.09 40.85 -12.10
C PRO A 898 5.68 39.41 -12.46
N ALA A 899 6.36 38.39 -11.95
CA ALA A 899 6.09 37.00 -12.32
C ALA A 899 4.81 36.43 -11.69
N VAL A 900 4.40 36.94 -10.51
CA VAL A 900 3.33 36.33 -9.70
C VAL A 900 2.41 37.37 -9.07
N LEU A 901 2.92 38.24 -8.20
CA LEU A 901 2.09 39.10 -7.35
C LEU A 901 1.35 40.19 -8.15
N ALA A 902 2.00 40.79 -9.15
CA ALA A 902 1.37 41.75 -10.04
C ALA A 902 0.18 41.14 -10.82
N PRO A 903 0.35 40.01 -11.54
CA PRO A 903 -0.77 39.31 -12.18
C PRO A 903 -1.91 38.90 -11.23
N VAL A 904 -1.57 38.43 -10.02
CA VAL A 904 -2.58 38.06 -9.00
C VAL A 904 -3.37 39.29 -8.56
N LEU A 905 -2.70 40.41 -8.27
CA LEU A 905 -3.37 41.67 -7.90
C LEU A 905 -4.22 42.22 -9.06
N ASP A 906 -3.78 42.06 -10.31
CA ASP A 906 -4.55 42.46 -11.50
C ASP A 906 -5.84 41.64 -11.63
N ALA A 907 -5.75 40.32 -11.46
CA ALA A 907 -6.90 39.43 -11.49
C ALA A 907 -7.93 39.72 -10.37
N LEU A 908 -7.47 40.32 -9.26
CA LEU A 908 -8.32 40.79 -8.16
C LEU A 908 -8.85 42.23 -8.37
N GLY A 909 -8.41 42.95 -9.41
CA GLY A 909 -8.74 44.36 -9.61
C GLY A 909 -8.16 45.28 -8.53
N ALA A 910 -7.03 44.89 -7.94
CA ALA A 910 -6.45 45.46 -6.74
C ALA A 910 -5.38 46.53 -6.99
N ARG A 911 -4.99 46.84 -8.25
CA ARG A 911 -3.95 47.86 -8.49
C ARG A 911 -4.41 49.27 -8.14
N ALA A 912 -3.46 50.08 -7.67
CA ALA A 912 -3.69 51.46 -7.27
C ALA A 912 -4.11 52.37 -8.44
N GLU A 913 -3.75 52.03 -9.69
CA GLU A 913 -4.08 52.79 -10.90
C GLU A 913 -5.55 52.58 -11.32
N ASP A 914 -6.04 51.34 -11.34
CA ASP A 914 -7.45 51.01 -11.62
C ASP A 914 -8.42 51.56 -10.56
N ARG A 915 -7.96 51.61 -9.29
CA ARG A 915 -8.71 52.24 -8.19
C ARG A 915 -8.74 53.77 -8.28
N ARG A 916 -7.82 54.39 -9.04
CA ARG A 916 -7.79 55.84 -9.27
C ARG A 916 -8.67 56.26 -10.45
N GLU A 917 -8.82 55.43 -11.48
CA GLU A 917 -9.71 55.75 -12.63
C GLU A 917 -11.21 55.58 -12.31
N LYS A 918 -11.58 54.65 -11.41
CA LYS A 918 -12.97 54.52 -10.91
C LYS A 918 -13.43 55.63 -9.94
N ARG A 919 -12.62 56.68 -9.74
CA ARG A 919 -12.84 57.76 -8.74
C ARG A 919 -13.86 58.84 -9.13
N GLU A 920 -14.48 58.80 -10.31
CA GLU A 920 -15.29 59.94 -10.75
C GLU A 920 -16.64 60.10 -10.03
N ASP A 921 -17.22 59.08 -9.37
CA ASP A 921 -18.51 59.21 -8.68
C ASP A 921 -18.63 58.38 -7.37
N GLY A 922 -18.41 58.99 -6.19
CA GLY A 922 -18.86 58.42 -4.89
C GLY A 922 -17.97 58.69 -3.65
N PRO A 923 -18.52 58.64 -2.41
CA PRO A 923 -17.80 59.05 -1.19
C PRO A 923 -16.71 58.07 -0.73
N LYS A 924 -15.73 58.63 -0.01
CA LYS A 924 -14.42 58.10 0.42
C LYS A 924 -14.45 56.85 1.34
N GLN A 925 -14.99 55.70 0.89
CA GLN A 925 -15.06 54.47 1.70
C GLN A 925 -14.11 53.34 1.25
N HIS A 926 -13.34 53.52 0.16
CA HIS A 926 -12.42 52.52 -0.39
C HIS A 926 -10.93 52.94 -0.36
N ASP A 927 -10.38 53.24 0.83
CA ASP A 927 -8.93 53.50 1.02
C ASP A 927 -8.21 52.35 1.77
N ALA A 928 -8.91 51.24 2.02
CA ALA A 928 -8.35 50.08 2.72
C ALA A 928 -7.43 49.24 1.80
N PRO A 929 -6.28 48.77 2.30
CA PRO A 929 -5.40 47.86 1.55
C PRO A 929 -6.09 46.52 1.31
N VAL A 930 -5.73 45.85 0.22
CA VAL A 930 -6.28 44.52 -0.13
C VAL A 930 -5.71 43.49 0.83
N ARG A 931 -6.56 42.60 1.36
CA ARG A 931 -6.19 41.57 2.34
C ARG A 931 -6.14 40.21 1.65
N LEU A 932 -4.96 39.61 1.64
CA LEU A 932 -4.69 38.32 1.01
C LEU A 932 -4.22 37.30 2.04
N VAL A 933 -4.72 36.07 1.91
CA VAL A 933 -4.09 34.90 2.53
C VAL A 933 -3.40 34.10 1.42
N LEU A 934 -2.08 33.95 1.50
CA LEU A 934 -1.29 33.19 0.55
C LEU A 934 -1.02 31.78 1.09
N VAL A 935 -1.22 30.79 0.24
CA VAL A 935 -0.88 29.38 0.49
C VAL A 935 0.17 28.98 -0.55
N PRO A 936 1.46 29.31 -0.33
CA PRO A 936 2.51 28.90 -1.23
C PRO A 936 2.79 27.40 -1.11
N CYS A 937 2.79 26.67 -2.23
CA CYS A 937 2.99 25.23 -2.24
C CYS A 937 4.40 24.82 -2.66
N GLY A 938 4.95 23.79 -2.01
CA GLY A 938 6.31 23.32 -2.26
C GLY A 938 7.34 24.41 -1.99
N ASN A 939 8.38 24.49 -2.83
CA ASN A 939 9.48 25.44 -2.63
C ASN A 939 9.12 26.93 -2.76
N LEU A 940 7.90 27.24 -3.20
CA LEU A 940 7.36 28.60 -3.21
C LEU A 940 7.16 29.17 -1.81
N GLY A 941 7.16 28.30 -0.79
CA GLY A 941 7.18 28.69 0.62
C GLY A 941 8.29 29.69 0.87
N ALA A 942 9.53 29.40 0.47
CA ALA A 942 10.72 30.21 0.74
C ALA A 942 10.66 31.67 0.25
N VAL A 943 9.76 32.04 -0.68
CA VAL A 943 9.66 33.37 -1.28
C VAL A 943 8.96 34.37 -0.37
N PRO A 944 9.59 35.49 0.03
CA PRO A 944 8.95 36.52 0.86
C PRO A 944 7.99 37.35 0.00
N TRP A 945 6.84 36.79 -0.36
CA TRP A 945 5.85 37.41 -1.26
C TRP A 945 5.42 38.82 -0.86
N HIS A 946 5.39 39.14 0.43
CA HIS A 946 5.11 40.48 0.93
C HIS A 946 6.21 41.52 0.60
N ALA A 947 7.43 41.06 0.30
CA ALA A 947 8.55 41.86 -0.18
C ALA A 947 8.75 41.81 -1.71
N ALA A 948 7.80 41.23 -2.46
CA ALA A 948 7.81 41.27 -3.91
C ALA A 948 7.81 42.72 -4.42
N ARG A 949 8.70 43.04 -5.38
CA ARG A 949 8.84 44.39 -5.94
C ARG A 949 7.93 44.56 -7.15
N LEU A 950 6.83 45.29 -6.96
CA LEU A 950 5.81 45.51 -7.98
C LEU A 950 6.26 46.58 -9.00
N PRO A 951 6.03 46.36 -10.31
CA PRO A 951 6.37 47.32 -11.35
C PRO A 951 5.40 48.52 -11.36
N GLY A 952 5.94 49.74 -11.32
CA GLY A 952 5.17 50.98 -11.55
C GLY A 952 5.75 52.21 -10.85
N PRO A 953 5.89 53.38 -11.53
CA PRO A 953 6.34 54.60 -10.88
C PRO A 953 5.21 55.21 -10.05
N ARG A 954 5.34 55.19 -8.72
CA ARG A 954 4.58 56.13 -7.88
C ARG A 954 5.15 57.53 -8.10
N ALA A 955 4.35 58.46 -8.62
CA ALA A 955 4.78 59.85 -8.82
C ALA A 955 5.35 60.43 -7.51
N GLY A 956 6.64 60.77 -7.50
CA GLY A 956 7.37 61.28 -6.32
C GLY A 956 8.05 60.23 -5.42
N ALA A 957 8.05 58.95 -5.77
CA ALA A 957 8.70 57.90 -4.98
C ALA A 957 10.23 57.86 -5.15
N ARG A 958 10.95 57.58 -4.05
CA ARG A 958 12.42 57.45 -4.03
C ARG A 958 12.94 56.17 -4.71
N ARG A 959 12.07 55.17 -4.92
CA ARG A 959 12.39 53.86 -5.53
C ARG A 959 11.57 53.65 -6.81
N PRO A 960 12.09 52.94 -7.83
CA PRO A 960 11.38 52.67 -9.08
C PRO A 960 10.32 51.56 -8.98
N TYR A 961 10.13 51.00 -7.79
CA TYR A 961 9.20 49.94 -7.46
C TYR A 961 8.54 50.21 -6.10
N ALA A 962 7.42 49.54 -5.85
CA ALA A 962 6.80 49.45 -4.52
C ALA A 962 6.86 47.99 -4.03
N TYR A 963 7.01 47.78 -2.73
CA TYR A 963 6.87 46.45 -2.15
C TYR A 963 5.39 46.05 -2.05
N ALA A 964 5.09 44.77 -2.21
CA ALA A 964 3.71 44.28 -2.11
C ALA A 964 3.02 44.62 -0.77
N CYS A 965 3.76 44.62 0.34
CA CYS A 965 3.26 45.05 1.65
C CYS A 965 2.85 46.54 1.70
N GLU A 966 3.28 47.38 0.75
CA GLU A 966 2.83 48.76 0.66
C GLU A 966 1.40 48.86 0.11
N ASP A 967 0.97 47.92 -0.74
CA ASP A 967 -0.35 47.92 -1.39
C ASP A 967 -1.35 46.90 -0.79
N ALA A 968 -0.85 45.88 -0.08
CA ALA A 968 -1.63 44.79 0.47
C ALA A 968 -1.24 44.41 1.91
N VAL A 969 -2.20 43.85 2.65
CA VAL A 969 -1.97 43.11 3.91
C VAL A 969 -1.90 41.64 3.53
N ILE A 970 -0.75 41.01 3.74
CA ILE A 970 -0.49 39.63 3.32
C ILE A 970 -0.30 38.79 4.57
N SER A 971 -1.15 37.78 4.74
CA SER A 971 -0.99 36.69 5.70
C SER A 971 -0.70 35.39 4.96
N TYR A 972 -0.08 34.45 5.64
CA TYR A 972 0.28 33.14 5.10
C TYR A 972 -0.49 32.04 5.82
N ALA A 973 -0.67 30.90 5.17
CA ALA A 973 -1.24 29.70 5.77
C ALA A 973 -0.69 28.43 5.11
N ALA A 974 -0.59 27.35 5.87
CA ALA A 974 -0.29 26.01 5.38
C ALA A 974 -1.44 25.44 4.52
N SER A 975 -2.68 25.82 4.80
CA SER A 975 -3.86 25.40 4.04
C SER A 975 -5.05 26.32 4.30
N GLY A 976 -6.07 26.24 3.45
CA GLY A 976 -7.36 26.86 3.68
C GLY A 976 -8.03 26.36 4.97
N GLY A 977 -7.85 25.07 5.31
CA GLY A 977 -8.31 24.51 6.57
C GLY A 977 -7.62 25.09 7.81
N GLU A 978 -6.32 25.38 7.73
CA GLU A 978 -5.62 26.12 8.79
C GLU A 978 -6.12 27.55 8.91
N PHE A 979 -6.27 28.26 7.79
CA PHE A 979 -6.89 29.58 7.75
C PHE A 979 -8.26 29.58 8.45
N LEU A 980 -9.15 28.63 8.11
CA LEU A 980 -10.47 28.55 8.72
C LEU A 980 -10.42 28.27 10.23
N ARG A 981 -9.48 27.44 10.69
CA ARG A 981 -9.29 27.17 12.13
C ARG A 981 -8.85 28.44 12.88
N ALA A 982 -7.88 29.18 12.33
CA ALA A 982 -7.42 30.42 12.93
C ALA A 982 -8.48 31.53 12.88
N ALA A 983 -9.19 31.66 11.75
CA ALA A 983 -10.26 32.64 11.55
C ALA A 983 -11.44 32.49 12.54
N ARG A 984 -11.71 31.25 13.00
CA ARG A 984 -12.77 30.96 13.99
C ARG A 984 -12.37 31.30 15.43
N ARG A 985 -11.09 31.53 15.71
CA ARG A 985 -10.60 31.89 17.06
C ARG A 985 -10.66 33.39 17.24
N ALA A 986 -11.28 33.83 18.34
CA ALA A 986 -11.28 35.23 18.72
C ALA A 986 -9.94 35.63 19.36
N ARG A 987 -9.46 36.82 19.01
CA ARG A 987 -8.23 37.38 19.60
C ARG A 987 -8.48 37.86 21.02
N VAL A 988 -7.53 37.58 21.89
CA VAL A 988 -7.45 38.13 23.24
C VAL A 988 -6.52 39.35 23.21
N PRO A 989 -6.83 40.46 23.91
CA PRO A 989 -5.91 41.58 24.02
C PRO A 989 -4.53 41.14 24.53
N ALA A 990 -3.47 41.46 23.78
CA ALA A 990 -2.12 40.97 24.06
C ALA A 990 -1.61 41.30 25.48
N SER A 991 -2.10 42.39 26.08
CA SER A 991 -1.73 42.83 27.43
C SER A 991 -2.43 42.10 28.57
N GLU A 992 -3.42 41.23 28.29
CA GLU A 992 -4.21 40.57 29.34
C GLU A 992 -3.36 39.60 30.19
N ARG A 993 -2.53 38.79 29.52
CA ARG A 993 -1.60 37.84 30.11
C ARG A 993 -0.42 37.60 29.16
N ALA A 994 0.52 38.54 29.13
CA ALA A 994 1.73 38.44 28.32
C ALA A 994 2.80 37.57 29.02
N VAL A 995 3.46 36.72 28.24
CA VAL A 995 4.63 35.94 28.62
C VAL A 995 5.77 36.33 27.67
N LEU A 996 6.91 36.73 28.22
CA LEU A 996 8.10 37.08 27.46
C LEU A 996 9.25 36.15 27.86
N VAL A 997 9.91 35.55 26.88
CA VAL A 997 11.06 34.67 27.09
C VAL A 997 12.27 35.33 26.47
N ALA A 998 13.24 35.67 27.30
CA ALA A 998 14.56 36.11 26.87
C ALA A 998 15.47 34.90 26.73
N ASP A 999 16.29 34.87 25.70
CA ASP A 999 17.21 33.78 25.35
C ASP A 999 17.81 33.07 26.57
N PRO A 1000 17.43 31.80 26.86
CA PRO A 1000 17.91 31.11 28.05
C PRO A 1000 19.42 30.81 28.03
N SER A 1001 20.07 30.76 26.86
CA SER A 1001 21.53 30.59 26.74
C SER A 1001 22.32 31.87 27.04
N GLY A 1002 21.68 33.04 26.94
CA GLY A 1002 22.30 34.33 27.18
C GLY A 1002 23.36 34.74 26.15
N ASP A 1003 23.39 34.10 24.98
CA ASP A 1003 24.33 34.39 23.90
C ASP A 1003 23.74 35.29 22.80
N LEU A 1004 22.41 35.48 22.79
CA LEU A 1004 21.74 36.52 21.99
C LEU A 1004 21.86 37.90 22.67
N THR A 1005 22.76 38.73 22.13
CA THR A 1005 23.19 40.00 22.74
C THR A 1005 22.04 40.99 22.98
N TRP A 1006 21.05 41.04 22.08
CA TRP A 1006 19.92 41.98 22.18
C TRP A 1006 18.63 41.36 22.73
N ALA A 1007 18.62 40.08 23.07
CA ALA A 1007 17.40 39.41 23.52
C ALA A 1007 16.87 39.99 24.84
N GLN A 1008 17.77 40.28 25.78
CA GLN A 1008 17.40 40.94 27.03
C GLN A 1008 16.92 42.38 26.80
N ASP A 1009 17.56 43.13 25.90
CA ASP A 1009 17.17 44.51 25.57
C ASP A 1009 15.77 44.56 24.93
N GLU A 1010 15.47 43.65 24.01
CA GLU A 1010 14.16 43.51 23.37
C GLU A 1010 13.07 43.24 24.41
N VAL A 1011 13.26 42.21 25.26
CA VAL A 1011 12.30 41.86 26.31
C VAL A 1011 12.12 42.98 27.33
N SER A 1012 13.21 43.66 27.71
CA SER A 1012 13.19 44.82 28.63
C SER A 1012 12.40 45.99 28.04
N ALA A 1013 12.60 46.29 26.75
CA ALA A 1013 11.89 47.33 26.04
C ALA A 1013 10.38 47.03 25.97
N LEU A 1014 10.00 45.80 25.64
CA LEU A 1014 8.60 45.37 25.55
C LEU A 1014 7.91 45.41 26.92
N ARG A 1015 8.56 44.88 27.96
CA ARG A 1015 8.01 44.87 29.32
C ARG A 1015 7.79 46.29 29.84
N THR A 1016 8.78 47.16 29.67
CA THR A 1016 8.72 48.53 30.21
C THR A 1016 7.69 49.39 29.48
N ALA A 1017 7.64 49.31 28.15
CA ALA A 1017 6.80 50.18 27.35
C ALA A 1017 5.34 49.69 27.23
N TYR A 1018 5.13 48.38 27.19
CA TYR A 1018 3.85 47.80 26.75
C TYR A 1018 3.26 46.74 27.69
N TYR A 1019 4.11 45.95 28.37
CA TYR A 1019 3.67 44.80 29.18
C TYR A 1019 4.27 44.79 30.60
N PRO A 1020 3.96 45.79 31.46
CA PRO A 1020 4.61 45.94 32.76
C PRO A 1020 4.38 44.76 33.72
N THR A 1021 3.31 43.99 33.50
CA THR A 1021 2.94 42.82 34.31
C THR A 1021 3.22 41.48 33.61
N ALA A 1022 4.04 41.47 32.56
CA ALA A 1022 4.39 40.23 31.86
C ALA A 1022 5.12 39.23 32.77
N LEU A 1023 4.84 37.93 32.55
CA LEU A 1023 5.65 36.85 33.10
C LEU A 1023 6.95 36.76 32.31
N LEU A 1024 8.07 36.60 33.00
CA LEU A 1024 9.40 36.55 32.41
C LEU A 1024 10.04 35.18 32.64
N TYR A 1025 10.66 34.66 31.58
CA TYR A 1025 11.47 33.44 31.60
C TYR A 1025 12.81 33.65 30.89
N GLY A 1026 13.76 32.76 31.18
CA GLY A 1026 15.10 32.74 30.60
C GLY A 1026 16.02 33.81 31.18
N TRP A 1027 17.03 34.23 30.42
CA TRP A 1027 18.11 35.06 30.93
C TRP A 1027 17.71 36.55 31.02
N HIS A 1028 17.02 36.91 32.10
CA HIS A 1028 16.56 38.29 32.37
C HIS A 1028 16.65 38.64 33.86
N GLU A 1029 17.09 39.87 34.19
CA GLU A 1029 17.36 40.34 35.57
C GLU A 1029 16.17 40.23 36.54
N ASP A 1030 14.95 40.44 36.04
CA ASP A 1030 13.71 40.34 36.81
C ASP A 1030 12.97 38.98 36.69
N ALA A 1031 13.56 37.97 36.03
CA ALA A 1031 12.98 36.63 36.00
C ALA A 1031 13.20 35.89 37.34
N SER A 1032 12.29 34.97 37.70
CA SER A 1032 12.45 34.12 38.88
C SER A 1032 13.54 33.08 38.67
N GLU A 1033 14.25 32.68 39.73
CA GLU A 1033 15.28 31.61 39.69
C GLU A 1033 14.77 30.29 39.08
N ASN A 1034 13.47 29.98 39.17
CA ASN A 1034 12.87 28.77 38.62
C ASN A 1034 12.22 28.98 37.23
N ALA A 1035 12.24 30.19 36.68
CA ALA A 1035 11.64 30.54 35.39
C ALA A 1035 12.69 30.40 34.27
N LEU A 1036 13.23 29.20 34.09
CA LEU A 1036 14.33 28.93 33.17
C LEU A 1036 13.93 29.10 31.69
N GLY A 1037 12.64 28.94 31.37
CA GLY A 1037 12.16 29.01 29.99
C GLY A 1037 12.42 27.69 29.27
N THR A 1038 12.01 26.59 29.88
CA THR A 1038 12.10 25.25 29.30
C THR A 1038 11.01 25.00 28.25
N PRO A 1039 11.11 23.95 27.42
CA PRO A 1039 10.02 23.50 26.57
C PRO A 1039 8.70 23.32 27.33
N GLU A 1040 8.73 22.74 28.53
CA GLU A 1040 7.58 22.58 29.42
C GLU A 1040 6.98 23.92 29.84
N ASP A 1041 7.81 24.90 30.20
CA ASP A 1041 7.35 26.24 30.56
C ASP A 1041 6.56 26.87 29.41
N VAL A 1042 7.08 26.81 28.18
CA VAL A 1042 6.43 27.36 26.99
C VAL A 1042 5.12 26.64 26.68
N LEU A 1043 5.15 25.30 26.65
CA LEU A 1043 3.97 24.48 26.38
C LEU A 1043 2.87 24.66 27.44
N SER A 1044 3.23 24.96 28.69
CA SER A 1044 2.28 25.15 29.78
C SER A 1044 1.31 26.33 29.55
N HIS A 1045 1.71 27.33 28.75
CA HIS A 1045 0.92 28.52 28.43
C HIS A 1045 0.08 28.38 27.14
N LEU A 1046 0.16 27.24 26.45
CA LEU A 1046 -0.70 26.95 25.29
C LEU A 1046 -2.11 26.50 25.70
N PRO A 1047 -3.13 26.67 24.84
CA PRO A 1047 -4.48 26.19 25.11
C PRO A 1047 -4.54 24.69 25.41
N GLY A 1048 -5.32 24.30 26.43
CA GLY A 1048 -5.53 22.90 26.81
C GLY A 1048 -4.54 22.34 27.84
N SER A 1049 -3.52 23.11 28.24
CA SER A 1049 -2.63 22.75 29.35
C SER A 1049 -3.37 22.79 30.70
N PRO A 1050 -3.29 21.73 31.54
CA PRO A 1050 -3.86 21.76 32.89
C PRO A 1050 -2.97 22.53 33.89
N ALA A 1051 -1.73 22.86 33.51
CA ALA A 1051 -0.73 23.42 34.42
C ALA A 1051 -0.88 24.94 34.64
N ALA A 1052 -1.31 25.69 33.62
CA ALA A 1052 -1.47 27.13 33.70
C ALA A 1052 -2.60 27.64 32.77
N PRO A 1053 -3.24 28.78 33.09
CA PRO A 1053 -4.13 29.45 32.15
C PRO A 1053 -3.37 29.87 30.89
N ALA A 1054 -3.98 29.63 29.73
CA ALA A 1054 -3.42 30.01 28.45
C ALA A 1054 -3.08 31.52 28.42
N ALA A 1055 -1.93 31.86 27.84
CA ALA A 1055 -1.53 33.25 27.70
C ALA A 1055 -2.35 33.97 26.60
N SER A 1056 -2.35 35.30 26.66
CA SER A 1056 -2.86 36.14 25.55
C SER A 1056 -1.77 36.45 24.52
N LEU A 1057 -0.51 36.49 24.97
CA LEU A 1057 0.69 36.72 24.17
C LEU A 1057 1.83 35.85 24.69
N LEU A 1058 2.53 35.15 23.80
CA LEU A 1058 3.87 34.60 24.04
C LEU A 1058 4.85 35.28 23.09
N HIS A 1059 5.86 35.97 23.62
CA HIS A 1059 6.96 36.54 22.84
C HIS A 1059 8.25 35.81 23.18
N LEU A 1060 8.77 35.04 22.21
CA LEU A 1060 9.95 34.19 22.37
C LEU A 1060 11.12 34.80 21.62
N VAL A 1061 12.12 35.30 22.34
CA VAL A 1061 13.40 35.76 21.76
C VAL A 1061 14.44 34.69 22.04
N VAL A 1062 14.56 33.74 21.12
CA VAL A 1062 15.33 32.50 21.30
C VAL A 1062 15.99 32.10 19.99
N HIS A 1063 16.93 31.16 20.00
CA HIS A 1063 17.40 30.58 18.74
C HIS A 1063 16.32 29.68 18.14
N GLY A 1064 16.09 29.84 16.84
CA GLY A 1064 15.35 28.88 16.04
C GLY A 1064 16.34 28.13 15.14
N LEU A 1065 16.07 26.85 14.93
CA LEU A 1065 16.85 25.97 14.08
C LEU A 1065 15.94 25.38 13.01
N ALA A 1066 16.25 25.61 11.73
CA ALA A 1066 15.68 24.84 10.65
C ALA A 1066 16.43 23.51 10.51
N GLY A 1067 15.75 22.42 10.85
CA GLY A 1067 16.27 21.07 10.69
C GLY A 1067 16.44 20.67 9.21
N LEU A 1068 17.22 19.61 8.95
CA LEU A 1068 17.27 18.98 7.63
C LEU A 1068 15.91 18.38 7.26
N ARG A 1069 15.20 17.83 8.25
CA ARG A 1069 13.79 17.46 8.15
C ARG A 1069 12.94 18.50 8.89
N PRO A 1070 11.70 18.72 8.46
CA PRO A 1070 10.77 19.60 9.18
C PRO A 1070 10.60 19.22 10.67
N THR A 1071 10.63 17.94 10.99
CA THR A 1071 10.52 17.38 12.35
C THR A 1071 11.69 17.75 13.27
N ASP A 1072 12.89 17.95 12.69
CA ASP A 1072 14.10 18.34 13.41
C ASP A 1072 14.16 19.86 13.66
N SER A 1073 13.21 20.63 13.09
CA SER A 1073 13.14 22.07 13.30
C SER A 1073 12.65 22.37 14.72
N ALA A 1074 13.36 23.24 15.43
CA ALA A 1074 13.17 23.43 16.86
C ALA A 1074 13.42 24.88 17.31
N LEU A 1075 12.81 25.22 18.44
CA LEU A 1075 13.23 26.35 19.26
C LEU A 1075 14.21 25.84 20.32
N HIS A 1076 15.35 26.50 20.48
CA HIS A 1076 16.29 26.20 21.55
C HIS A 1076 15.88 26.94 22.82
N LEU A 1077 15.60 26.18 23.86
CA LEU A 1077 15.13 26.62 25.16
C LEU A 1077 16.07 26.04 26.25
N ALA A 1078 15.81 26.36 27.51
CA ALA A 1078 16.58 25.79 28.61
C ALA A 1078 16.35 24.27 28.73
N GLY A 1079 17.43 23.51 28.96
CA GLY A 1079 17.32 22.10 29.37
C GLY A 1079 16.72 21.97 30.78
N PRO A 1080 16.18 20.80 31.15
CA PRO A 1080 15.69 20.53 32.49
C PRO A 1080 16.82 20.63 33.52
N ASN A 1081 16.45 20.93 34.78
CA ASN A 1081 17.42 21.01 35.87
C ASN A 1081 18.17 19.68 36.02
N PRO A 1082 19.50 19.67 36.18
CA PRO A 1082 20.28 18.44 36.35
C PRO A 1082 19.82 17.57 37.53
N GLU A 1083 19.21 18.19 38.56
CA GLU A 1083 18.68 17.50 39.74
C GLU A 1083 17.35 16.77 39.49
N ASP A 1084 16.65 17.08 38.38
CA ASP A 1084 15.36 16.49 37.99
C ASP A 1084 15.51 15.39 36.90
N VAL A 1085 16.73 15.14 36.42
CA VAL A 1085 17.02 14.08 35.45
C VAL A 1085 17.34 12.78 36.22
N PRO A 1086 16.64 11.65 35.97
CA PRO A 1086 17.02 10.38 36.59
C PRO A 1086 18.46 10.02 36.18
N ASP A 1087 19.27 9.50 37.11
CA ASP A 1087 20.69 9.15 36.92
C ASP A 1087 20.91 8.31 35.65
N LEU A 1088 21.27 8.96 34.53
CA LEU A 1088 21.68 8.35 33.27
C LEU A 1088 23.21 8.26 33.24
N GLU A 1089 23.82 7.66 34.26
CA GLU A 1089 25.28 7.44 34.29
C GLU A 1089 25.76 6.30 33.37
N ASP A 1090 24.86 5.51 32.77
CA ASP A 1090 25.21 4.38 31.89
C ASP A 1090 25.13 4.68 30.37
N ALA A 1091 24.83 5.90 29.94
CA ALA A 1091 24.80 6.27 28.52
C ALA A 1091 26.18 6.77 28.02
N THR A 1092 27.20 5.93 28.05
CA THR A 1092 28.50 6.23 27.41
C THR A 1092 28.44 5.93 25.92
N GLY A 1093 28.02 6.93 25.14
CA GLY A 1093 28.19 6.99 23.68
C GLY A 1093 28.11 8.45 23.22
N PRO A 1094 29.01 8.95 22.35
CA PRO A 1094 28.98 10.34 21.90
C PRO A 1094 27.96 10.63 20.79
N GLU A 1095 26.93 9.79 20.58
CA GLU A 1095 25.96 9.97 19.50
C GLU A 1095 24.50 9.86 20.00
N ALA A 1096 23.74 10.95 19.76
CA ALA A 1096 22.28 11.02 19.61
C ALA A 1096 21.34 10.74 20.82
N ALA A 1097 21.62 11.27 22.02
CA ALA A 1097 20.52 11.56 22.95
C ALA A 1097 19.78 12.86 22.52
N PRO A 1098 18.43 12.90 22.48
CA PRO A 1098 17.70 14.12 22.11
C PRO A 1098 17.99 15.22 23.12
N ASP A 1099 18.49 16.37 22.64
CA ASP A 1099 18.77 17.55 23.45
C ASP A 1099 17.48 18.02 24.15
N PRO A 1100 17.37 17.85 25.49
CA PRO A 1100 16.11 18.04 26.20
C PRO A 1100 15.65 19.51 26.20
N GLY A 1101 16.55 20.46 25.90
CA GLY A 1101 16.25 21.87 25.73
C GLY A 1101 15.65 22.23 24.37
N ARG A 1102 15.52 21.29 23.42
CA ARG A 1102 14.89 21.55 22.11
C ARG A 1102 13.38 21.34 22.18
N LEU A 1103 12.63 22.36 21.78
CA LEU A 1103 11.20 22.27 21.50
C LEU A 1103 10.99 22.07 20.00
N THR A 1104 10.90 20.81 19.57
CA THR A 1104 10.71 20.40 18.17
C THR A 1104 9.25 20.53 17.73
N VAL A 1105 9.03 20.54 16.40
CA VAL A 1105 7.67 20.47 15.81
C VAL A 1105 6.89 19.25 16.33
N THR A 1106 7.53 18.09 16.46
CA THR A 1106 6.91 16.87 16.98
C THR A 1106 6.43 17.06 18.42
N ARG A 1107 7.29 17.58 19.30
CA ARG A 1107 6.94 17.85 20.71
C ARG A 1107 5.83 18.88 20.86
N ILE A 1108 5.73 19.86 19.96
CA ILE A 1108 4.61 20.81 19.92
C ILE A 1108 3.30 20.08 19.56
N LEU A 1109 3.32 19.21 18.55
CA LEU A 1109 2.14 18.49 18.04
C LEU A 1109 1.67 17.34 18.96
N ASP A 1110 2.59 16.70 19.69
CA ASP A 1110 2.31 15.57 20.58
C ASP A 1110 1.54 15.96 21.86
N VAL A 1111 1.45 17.25 22.17
CA VAL A 1111 0.62 17.71 23.29
C VAL A 1111 -0.87 17.53 22.94
N PRO A 1112 -1.70 16.90 23.80
CA PRO A 1112 -3.12 16.71 23.53
C PRO A 1112 -3.83 18.03 23.23
N ALA A 1113 -4.60 18.11 22.14
CA ALA A 1113 -5.45 19.26 21.88
C ALA A 1113 -6.60 19.27 22.89
N GLY A 1114 -6.64 20.26 23.77
CA GLY A 1114 -7.83 20.50 24.59
C GLY A 1114 -9.05 20.79 23.70
N GLU A 1115 -10.25 20.80 24.29
CA GLU A 1115 -11.49 21.21 23.60
C GLU A 1115 -11.25 22.45 22.73
N ARG A 1116 -11.83 22.47 21.51
CA ARG A 1116 -11.66 23.55 20.51
C ARG A 1116 -11.84 24.93 21.18
N ALA A 1117 -10.74 25.54 21.59
CA ALA A 1117 -10.77 26.78 22.35
C ALA A 1117 -11.32 27.90 21.44
N ALA A 1118 -12.32 28.62 21.95
CA ALA A 1118 -12.91 29.76 21.24
C ALA A 1118 -11.93 30.94 21.09
N THR A 1119 -10.85 30.94 21.87
CA THR A 1119 -9.80 31.96 21.90
C THR A 1119 -8.41 31.31 21.96
N GLY A 1120 -7.40 31.99 21.45
CA GLY A 1120 -6.00 31.54 21.52
C GLY A 1120 -5.00 32.71 21.57
N PRO A 1121 -3.75 32.45 21.99
CA PRO A 1121 -2.71 33.48 22.07
C PRO A 1121 -2.30 34.01 20.70
N LEU A 1122 -1.75 35.24 20.69
CA LEU A 1122 -0.75 35.65 19.71
C LEU A 1122 0.61 35.07 20.14
N ILE A 1123 1.33 34.42 19.23
CA ILE A 1123 2.71 33.97 19.48
C ILE A 1123 3.65 34.72 18.55
N VAL A 1124 4.72 35.27 19.10
CA VAL A 1124 5.76 35.99 18.34
C VAL A 1124 7.07 35.25 18.55
N LEU A 1125 7.61 34.72 17.46
CA LEU A 1125 8.90 34.04 17.41
C LEU A 1125 9.93 35.03 16.86
N SER A 1126 10.58 35.79 17.75
CA SER A 1126 11.79 36.55 17.43
C SER A 1126 12.99 35.60 17.42
N ALA A 1127 12.90 34.60 16.54
CA ALA A 1127 13.78 33.46 16.47
C ALA A 1127 14.03 33.10 15.00
N CYS A 1128 15.30 32.85 14.66
CA CYS A 1128 15.77 32.64 13.30
C CYS A 1128 15.13 31.39 12.66
N GLU A 1129 14.76 31.45 11.38
CA GLU A 1129 14.37 30.27 10.58
C GLU A 1129 13.20 29.44 11.16
N THR A 1130 12.33 30.06 11.94
CA THR A 1130 11.14 29.44 12.56
C THR A 1130 9.98 29.23 11.60
N ASP A 1131 10.12 29.71 10.36
CA ASP A 1131 9.16 29.50 9.29
C ASP A 1131 9.82 29.08 7.96
N LEU A 1132 10.94 28.34 8.04
CA LEU A 1132 11.64 27.78 6.89
C LEU A 1132 12.21 26.39 7.26
N SER A 1133 12.30 25.48 6.29
CA SER A 1133 13.09 24.25 6.40
C SER A 1133 14.32 24.34 5.49
N SER A 1134 15.45 23.77 5.91
CA SER A 1134 16.78 23.97 5.30
C SER A 1134 16.98 23.29 3.93
N ARG A 1135 16.15 22.30 3.59
CA ARG A 1135 16.11 21.63 2.27
C ARG A 1135 14.70 21.51 1.72
N ASP A 1136 13.72 21.36 2.60
CA ASP A 1136 12.35 21.02 2.27
C ASP A 1136 11.44 22.23 2.47
N HIS A 1137 11.54 23.18 1.56
CA HIS A 1137 10.90 24.51 1.62
C HIS A 1137 9.36 24.51 1.58
N ASP A 1138 8.69 23.38 1.82
CA ASP A 1138 7.24 23.31 2.01
C ASP A 1138 6.88 23.74 3.45
N GLU A 1139 6.35 24.95 3.59
CA GLU A 1139 5.95 25.58 4.86
C GLU A 1139 4.84 24.84 5.62
N ALA A 1140 4.37 23.69 5.14
CA ALA A 1140 3.33 22.91 5.81
C ALA A 1140 3.77 22.38 7.19
N LEU A 1141 5.07 22.37 7.50
CA LEU A 1141 5.63 21.85 8.76
C LEU A 1141 6.74 22.74 9.31
N THR A 1142 6.34 23.83 9.94
CA THR A 1142 7.22 24.73 10.68
C THR A 1142 6.76 24.86 12.15
N PRO A 1143 7.62 25.28 13.08
CA PRO A 1143 7.20 25.65 14.43
C PRO A 1143 5.96 26.58 14.44
N THR A 1144 5.90 27.53 13.50
CA THR A 1144 4.77 28.45 13.31
C THR A 1144 3.45 27.72 13.03
N THR A 1145 3.43 26.84 12.02
CA THR A 1145 2.22 26.05 11.68
C THR A 1145 1.83 25.05 12.77
N ALA A 1146 2.81 24.47 13.47
CA ALA A 1146 2.56 23.57 14.59
C ALA A 1146 1.84 24.32 15.73
N LEU A 1147 2.29 25.52 16.08
CA LEU A 1147 1.67 26.36 17.11
C LEU A 1147 0.24 26.80 16.72
N LEU A 1148 -0.02 27.10 15.45
CA LEU A 1148 -1.37 27.37 14.94
C LEU A 1148 -2.27 26.13 15.01
N ALA A 1149 -1.75 24.96 14.66
CA ALA A 1149 -2.45 23.69 14.83
C ALA A 1149 -2.79 23.44 16.31
N ARG A 1150 -1.91 23.83 17.23
CA ARG A 1150 -2.05 23.72 18.70
C ARG A 1150 -2.94 24.77 19.36
N GLY A 1151 -3.50 25.71 18.61
CA GLY A 1151 -4.52 26.62 19.16
C GLY A 1151 -4.13 28.09 19.22
N ALA A 1152 -2.94 28.48 18.74
CA ALA A 1152 -2.64 29.90 18.56
C ALA A 1152 -3.64 30.55 17.58
N THR A 1153 -4.01 31.81 17.85
CA THR A 1153 -4.89 32.57 16.94
C THR A 1153 -4.09 33.20 15.81
N ASP A 1154 -2.92 33.72 16.16
CA ASP A 1154 -1.99 34.40 15.26
C ASP A 1154 -0.56 34.00 15.67
N VAL A 1155 0.32 33.81 14.69
CA VAL A 1155 1.74 33.58 14.91
C VAL A 1155 2.54 34.50 13.98
N VAL A 1156 3.53 35.20 14.54
CA VAL A 1156 4.54 35.95 13.80
C VAL A 1156 5.85 35.18 13.90
N GLY A 1157 6.40 34.77 12.76
CA GLY A 1157 7.65 33.99 12.70
C GLY A 1157 8.64 34.60 11.71
N SER A 1158 9.89 34.12 11.71
CA SER A 1158 10.93 34.60 10.81
C SER A 1158 11.49 33.49 9.91
N ARG A 1159 11.76 33.82 8.64
CA ARG A 1159 12.25 32.87 7.62
C ARG A 1159 13.76 32.71 7.57
N TRP A 1160 14.50 33.68 8.10
CA TRP A 1160 15.97 33.66 8.16
C TRP A 1160 16.45 34.39 9.39
N LYS A 1161 17.73 34.22 9.72
CA LYS A 1161 18.40 35.04 10.74
C LYS A 1161 18.44 36.50 10.32
N VAL A 1162 17.57 37.30 10.92
CA VAL A 1162 17.58 38.76 10.82
C VAL A 1162 18.55 39.29 11.87
N SER A 1163 19.29 40.36 11.56
CA SER A 1163 20.20 40.99 12.52
C SER A 1163 19.46 41.34 13.81
N ASP A 1164 19.98 40.91 14.95
CA ASP A 1164 19.35 41.03 16.26
C ASP A 1164 18.86 42.45 16.59
N SER A 1165 19.62 43.49 16.23
CA SER A 1165 19.20 44.88 16.47
C SER A 1165 18.05 45.35 15.58
N ALA A 1166 18.01 44.89 14.31
CA ALA A 1166 16.92 45.18 13.40
C ALA A 1166 15.65 44.41 13.78
N SER A 1167 15.79 43.14 14.21
CA SER A 1167 14.71 42.32 14.77
C SER A 1167 14.09 42.99 16.00
N ALA A 1168 14.91 43.37 16.97
CA ALA A 1168 14.45 44.03 18.19
C ALA A 1168 13.72 45.35 17.90
N ALA A 1169 14.25 46.15 16.96
CA ALA A 1169 13.60 47.39 16.55
C ALA A 1169 12.23 47.14 15.90
N LEU A 1170 12.15 46.19 14.97
CA LEU A 1170 10.90 45.82 14.30
C LEU A 1170 9.88 45.30 15.32
N MET A 1171 10.27 44.43 16.25
CA MET A 1171 9.37 43.87 17.26
C MET A 1171 8.86 44.93 18.23
N VAL A 1172 9.70 45.86 18.68
CA VAL A 1172 9.24 47.00 19.51
C VAL A 1172 8.21 47.85 18.78
N VAL A 1173 8.42 48.13 17.49
CA VAL A 1173 7.45 48.88 16.66
C VAL A 1173 6.19 48.07 16.37
N PHE A 1174 6.30 46.76 16.17
CA PHE A 1174 5.15 45.86 16.05
C PHE A 1174 4.26 45.92 17.29
N HIS A 1175 4.85 45.77 18.48
CA HIS A 1175 4.12 45.84 19.75
C HIS A 1175 3.56 47.23 20.04
N HIS A 1176 4.23 48.30 19.58
CA HIS A 1176 3.66 49.65 19.59
C HIS A 1176 2.33 49.70 18.83
N HIS A 1177 2.31 49.19 17.61
CA HIS A 1177 1.11 49.19 16.78
C HIS A 1177 0.02 48.27 17.32
N LEU A 1178 0.39 47.14 17.91
CA LEU A 1178 -0.55 46.20 18.53
C LEU A 1178 -1.24 46.80 19.75
N THR A 1179 -0.50 47.51 20.61
CA THR A 1179 -0.99 47.95 21.93
C THR A 1179 -1.48 49.40 21.95
N VAL A 1180 -0.77 50.31 21.27
CA VAL A 1180 -1.07 51.74 21.28
C VAL A 1180 -2.02 52.11 20.15
N ALA A 1181 -1.73 51.65 18.93
CA ALA A 1181 -2.60 51.89 17.78
C ALA A 1181 -3.80 50.92 17.71
N GLY A 1182 -3.78 49.84 18.50
CA GLY A 1182 -4.86 48.86 18.55
C GLY A 1182 -5.06 48.10 17.22
N LEU A 1183 -4.00 47.97 16.42
CA LEU A 1183 -4.05 47.25 15.16
C LEU A 1183 -4.04 45.74 15.39
N ALA A 1184 -4.72 45.00 14.53
CA ALA A 1184 -4.63 43.53 14.56
C ALA A 1184 -3.21 43.08 14.18
N PRO A 1185 -2.75 41.89 14.60
CA PRO A 1185 -1.40 41.40 14.30
C PRO A 1185 -0.94 41.54 12.84
N PRO A 1186 -1.71 41.14 11.79
CA PRO A 1186 -1.27 41.32 10.41
C PRO A 1186 -1.10 42.80 10.02
N ASP A 1187 -1.94 43.69 10.55
CA ASP A 1187 -1.88 45.13 10.30
C ASP A 1187 -0.74 45.80 11.07
N ALA A 1188 -0.48 45.34 12.30
CA ALA A 1188 0.63 45.80 13.13
C ALA A 1188 1.99 45.40 12.53
N LEU A 1189 2.12 44.17 12.00
CA LEU A 1189 3.34 43.71 11.34
C LEU A 1189 3.59 44.53 10.07
N ARG A 1190 2.56 44.72 9.24
CA ARG A 1190 2.66 45.58 8.06
C ARG A 1190 3.07 47.01 8.45
N ALA A 1191 2.48 47.59 9.49
CA ALA A 1191 2.82 48.94 9.94
C ALA A 1191 4.29 49.03 10.39
N ALA A 1192 4.80 48.02 11.10
CA ALA A 1192 6.21 47.94 11.49
C ALA A 1192 7.14 47.80 10.26
N GLN A 1193 6.78 46.98 9.27
CA GLN A 1193 7.54 46.86 8.01
C GLN A 1193 7.55 48.20 7.24
N LEU A 1194 6.44 48.92 7.19
CA LEU A 1194 6.39 50.26 6.59
C LEU A 1194 7.24 51.28 7.34
N TRP A 1195 7.31 51.17 8.68
CA TRP A 1195 8.21 51.99 9.50
C TRP A 1195 9.69 51.70 9.18
N MET A 1196 10.06 50.44 8.96
CA MET A 1196 11.43 50.07 8.54
C MET A 1196 11.79 50.65 7.15
N LEU A 1197 10.80 50.70 6.25
CA LEU A 1197 10.95 51.26 4.90
C LEU A 1197 11.00 52.80 4.90
N ASP A 1198 10.49 53.45 5.94
CA ASP A 1198 10.46 54.89 6.07
C ASP A 1198 11.83 55.45 6.50
N HIS A 1199 12.35 56.36 5.70
CA HIS A 1199 13.63 57.02 5.95
C HIS A 1199 13.47 58.21 6.90
N ASP A 1200 12.27 58.76 7.00
CA ASP A 1200 11.93 59.91 7.83
C ASP A 1200 11.20 59.44 9.12
N ARG A 1201 11.34 58.15 9.46
CA ARG A 1201 10.70 57.47 10.59
C ARG A 1201 10.99 58.14 11.93
N HIS A 1202 10.00 58.11 12.82
CA HIS A 1202 10.12 58.63 14.18
C HIS A 1202 10.19 57.49 15.20
N PRO A 1203 10.99 57.65 16.27
CA PRO A 1203 11.09 56.63 17.31
C PRO A 1203 9.79 56.49 18.08
N VAL A 1204 9.44 55.25 18.43
CA VAL A 1204 8.28 54.89 19.24
C VAL A 1204 8.70 54.61 20.70
N PRO A 1205 7.77 54.62 21.67
CA PRO A 1205 8.05 54.14 23.03
C PRO A 1205 8.73 52.75 23.03
N GLY A 1206 9.65 52.51 23.94
CA GLY A 1206 10.45 51.28 23.98
C GLY A 1206 11.74 51.32 23.16
N LEU A 1207 11.81 52.09 22.06
CA LEU A 1207 13.09 52.39 21.38
C LEU A 1207 13.87 53.41 22.21
N THR A 1208 14.70 52.91 23.12
CA THR A 1208 15.51 53.74 24.03
C THR A 1208 16.96 53.25 24.07
N GLY A 1209 17.85 54.02 24.70
CA GLY A 1209 19.24 53.61 24.92
C GLY A 1209 20.00 53.23 23.64
N LEU A 1210 20.66 52.07 23.68
CA LEU A 1210 21.44 51.54 22.57
C LEU A 1210 20.58 51.15 21.36
N LEU A 1211 19.37 50.62 21.59
CA LEU A 1211 18.46 50.24 20.52
C LEU A 1211 18.01 51.47 19.71
N LEU A 1212 17.72 52.59 20.39
CA LEU A 1212 17.42 53.86 19.71
C LEU A 1212 18.62 54.37 18.90
N ALA A 1213 19.82 54.34 19.48
CA ALA A 1213 21.03 54.79 18.82
C ALA A 1213 21.29 54.00 17.53
N GLU A 1214 21.10 52.69 17.56
CA GLU A 1214 21.28 51.80 16.41
C GLU A 1214 20.25 52.07 15.29
N THR A 1215 18.98 52.30 15.65
CA THR A 1215 17.94 52.64 14.65
C THR A 1215 18.16 53.98 13.96
N GLN A 1216 18.90 54.91 14.59
CA GLN A 1216 19.21 56.24 14.08
C GLN A 1216 20.54 56.32 13.33
N SER A 1217 21.55 55.55 13.74
CA SER A 1217 22.88 55.50 13.11
C SER A 1217 22.83 54.86 11.72
N ASP A 1218 21.91 53.91 11.50
CA ASP A 1218 21.82 53.10 10.28
C ASP A 1218 20.50 53.29 9.51
N THR A 1219 20.24 54.54 9.10
CA THR A 1219 18.94 54.91 8.50
C THR A 1219 18.60 54.17 7.21
N GLY A 1220 19.61 53.82 6.41
CA GLY A 1220 19.46 53.11 5.13
C GLY A 1220 19.44 51.58 5.23
N SER A 1221 20.10 50.98 6.23
CA SER A 1221 20.17 49.51 6.35
C SER A 1221 18.87 48.88 6.83
N LEU A 1222 18.08 49.55 7.67
CA LEU A 1222 16.77 49.04 8.10
C LEU A 1222 15.79 48.89 6.93
N ALA A 1223 15.95 49.67 5.86
CA ALA A 1223 15.10 49.59 4.67
C ALA A 1223 15.46 48.41 3.74
N ARG A 1224 16.58 47.72 3.96
CA ARG A 1224 17.00 46.54 3.19
C ARG A 1224 16.09 45.36 3.49
N ILE A 1225 15.85 44.53 2.48
CA ILE A 1225 14.92 43.39 2.55
C ILE A 1225 15.30 42.42 3.69
N VAL A 1226 16.61 42.17 3.86
CA VAL A 1226 17.15 41.28 4.91
C VAL A 1226 16.73 41.67 6.33
N SER A 1227 16.43 42.95 6.59
CA SER A 1227 16.18 43.50 7.92
C SER A 1227 14.72 43.42 8.38
N TRP A 1228 13.75 43.18 7.48
CA TRP A 1228 12.32 43.19 7.82
C TRP A 1228 11.49 42.13 7.12
N ALA A 1229 11.89 41.71 5.90
CA ALA A 1229 11.11 40.77 5.10
C ALA A 1229 11.21 39.31 5.57
N GLY A 1230 12.06 39.06 6.56
CA GLY A 1230 12.14 37.75 7.20
C GLY A 1230 10.88 37.44 8.00
N PHE A 1231 10.23 38.47 8.57
CA PHE A 1231 9.07 38.31 9.43
C PHE A 1231 7.77 38.21 8.63
N ILE A 1232 6.98 37.18 8.93
CA ILE A 1232 5.67 36.98 8.33
C ILE A 1232 4.59 36.74 9.39
N HIS A 1233 3.34 36.90 8.97
CA HIS A 1233 2.17 36.61 9.79
C HIS A 1233 1.43 35.39 9.25
N GLN A 1234 1.16 34.41 10.12
CA GLN A 1234 0.24 33.31 9.88
C GLN A 1234 -0.89 33.32 10.92
N GLY A 1235 -2.11 32.95 10.53
CA GLY A 1235 -3.26 32.88 11.46
C GLY A 1235 -4.45 33.71 11.00
N ASN A 1236 -5.14 34.38 11.93
CA ASN A 1236 -6.37 35.10 11.64
C ASN A 1236 -6.07 36.36 10.81
N PRO A 1237 -6.57 36.51 9.58
CA PRO A 1237 -6.26 37.68 8.75
C PRO A 1237 -7.18 38.88 9.03
N ALA A 1238 -8.17 38.76 9.92
CA ALA A 1238 -9.17 39.81 10.14
C ALA A 1238 -8.57 41.09 10.72
N PRO A 1239 -9.05 42.29 10.35
CA PRO A 1239 -8.72 43.50 11.10
C PRO A 1239 -9.37 43.47 12.49
N HIS A 1240 -8.94 44.32 13.42
CA HIS A 1240 -9.70 44.54 14.65
C HIS A 1240 -11.01 45.27 14.30
N ALA A 1241 -12.11 44.89 14.96
CA ALA A 1241 -13.36 45.61 14.83
C ALA A 1241 -13.14 47.08 15.22
N PRO A 1242 -13.60 48.07 14.43
CA PRO A 1242 -13.45 49.47 14.79
C PRO A 1242 -14.12 49.69 16.15
N ALA A 1243 -13.33 50.07 17.14
CA ALA A 1243 -13.85 50.45 18.45
C ALA A 1243 -14.73 51.69 18.25
N GLU A 1244 -16.05 51.52 18.25
CA GLU A 1244 -16.97 52.65 18.37
C GLU A 1244 -16.59 53.43 19.64
N GLY A 1245 -16.03 54.63 19.48
CA GLY A 1245 -15.94 55.60 20.56
C GLY A 1245 -14.57 55.93 21.17
N ARG A 1246 -13.44 55.52 20.58
CA ARG A 1246 -12.15 56.18 20.88
C ARG A 1246 -11.62 56.90 19.66
N GLN A 1247 -12.03 58.16 19.50
CA GLN A 1247 -11.29 59.10 18.66
C GLN A 1247 -9.91 59.37 19.29
N PRO A 1248 -8.88 59.64 18.46
CA PRO A 1248 -7.49 59.78 18.89
C PRO A 1248 -7.26 60.88 19.92
#